data_AF-A0A832HTE8-F1
#
_entry.id   AF-A0A832HTE8-F1
#
_cell.length_a   1.000
_cell.length_b   1.000
_cell.length_c   1.000
_cell.angle_alpha   90.00
_cell.angle_beta   90.00
_cell.angle_gamma   90.00
#
_symmetry.space_group_name_H-M   'P 1'
#
loop_
_entity.id
_entity.type
_entity.pdbx_description
1 polymer ?
#
loop_
_entity_poly.entity_id
_entity_poly.type
_entity_poly.pdbx_seq_one_letter_code
_entity_poly.pdbx_strand_id
1 'polypeptide(L)'
;MTDLVSIITAADPARRNQSLDEYCARCSFAELLEECAALDAFRRSSENLYERVRALFFLYAIHRFHLPTRPELKLRGCIPFAGFEHLLNRRFEEAIESFLKAQQQQGPNDTVSSALAAAYQRLGFQTLANQVRRSVRSVRGNQWMFRVGHPMDQPLRIRPELRKPDPATGLYPILRECTPVRMDLSHCGWSDIFFLGMDYPEGARVLNVSIDLAVHGRDPVPQPPVEAYIRVIEEPVLRLVSVDLGARADVKTLAEVFDFARDYLGLLKAAVIAAGLVPPGLEGSGQSLEQLLAHMVGPGCGLEIVSRVNDIPKGSRLAVSTTLLAALVSVCMRATSQAASLTGPLQEHERRVVLARALLGEWLGGSGGGWQDSGGVWPGMKLITGVLAAEGDPEYGISRGRLMPAHRILDEKDASPETRRRLQESLVLVHGGMAQNVGPILEMVTEKYLLRCPAEWNGRQEALGILDEILQALKRGDIPAIGAATTRNFRGPIQTIIPWASNYYTETLIERVSTEFGRDFWGFWMLGGMSGGGMGFIFSPSRKAEAKQRLQLIMSQTKRELSAALPFAMEPVVYDFAINERGTWADLLSGDQALMPSGYYALVLPPLLRQEWQTITQSRRAEIDQFGIACRQRQELRGMVQTLFDAMLPRVKTGHSDDQSLESLLAANGFDRAQHEQIRNDLKTGRIGLAQNRLPTTAKIEEVRDTDVVDLSDKMRHSATAAPDNALAEAGWEAMRNGQVAVLSLAAGAGSRWTQGAGVVKALHPFCKLAGRHRTFLEIHLAKSRRRSRQAGIWLPHLVSTSYLSHNAIAEFLSRANNYG
;
A
#
# COMPACT_ATOMS: atom_id res chain seq x y z
N MET A 1 33.52 -9.18 -22.13
CA MET A 1 32.35 -8.76 -21.32
C MET A 1 31.53 -7.84 -22.20
N THR A 2 30.22 -8.07 -22.30
CA THR A 2 29.32 -7.14 -23.00
C THR A 2 29.17 -5.83 -22.20
N ASP A 3 28.70 -4.75 -22.83
CA ASP A 3 28.77 -3.43 -22.21
C ASP A 3 27.73 -3.28 -21.07
N LEU A 4 26.54 -3.91 -21.18
CA LEU A 4 25.55 -3.82 -20.09
C LEU A 4 26.00 -4.49 -18.80
N VAL A 5 26.68 -5.64 -18.88
CA VAL A 5 27.26 -6.30 -17.69
C VAL A 5 28.33 -5.40 -17.05
N SER A 6 29.10 -4.68 -17.87
CA SER A 6 30.10 -3.74 -17.37
C SER A 6 29.46 -2.51 -16.70
N ILE A 7 28.31 -2.03 -17.18
CA ILE A 7 27.53 -0.96 -16.55
C ILE A 7 27.00 -1.41 -15.19
N ILE A 8 26.54 -2.66 -15.09
CA ILE A 8 26.00 -3.22 -13.84
C ILE A 8 27.09 -3.34 -12.77
N THR A 9 28.27 -3.84 -13.13
CA THR A 9 29.39 -4.14 -12.21
C THR A 9 30.33 -2.95 -11.97
N ALA A 10 30.13 -1.83 -12.66
CA ALA A 10 30.98 -0.65 -12.54
C ALA A 10 30.98 -0.06 -11.11
N ALA A 11 32.18 0.19 -10.57
CA ALA A 11 32.35 0.95 -9.33
C ALA A 11 32.25 2.47 -9.56
N ASP A 12 32.67 2.95 -10.73
CA ASP A 12 32.58 4.36 -11.11
C ASP A 12 31.12 4.80 -11.27
N PRO A 13 30.64 5.79 -10.48
CA PRO A 13 29.29 6.33 -10.59
C PRO A 13 28.92 6.82 -11.99
N ALA A 14 29.88 7.36 -12.77
CA ALA A 14 29.60 7.88 -14.10
C ALA A 14 29.23 6.77 -15.09
N ARG A 15 29.85 5.59 -14.98
CA ARG A 15 29.47 4.40 -15.77
C ARG A 15 28.27 3.67 -15.16
N ARG A 16 28.26 3.49 -13.84
CA ARG A 16 27.21 2.73 -13.13
C ARG A 16 25.84 3.36 -13.28
N ASN A 17 25.75 4.68 -13.27
CA ASN A 17 24.47 5.40 -13.35
C ASN A 17 24.05 5.73 -14.79
N GLN A 18 24.70 5.15 -15.81
CA GLN A 18 24.23 5.25 -17.19
C GLN A 18 22.83 4.64 -17.32
N SER A 19 21.99 5.32 -18.10
CA SER A 19 20.62 4.89 -18.37
C SER A 19 20.60 3.73 -19.34
N LEU A 20 19.75 2.73 -19.06
CA LEU A 20 19.49 1.65 -20.01
C LEU A 20 18.89 2.20 -21.31
N ASP A 21 17.94 3.13 -21.22
CA ASP A 21 17.25 3.68 -22.38
C ASP A 21 18.23 4.35 -23.37
N GLU A 22 19.17 5.14 -22.84
CA GLU A 22 20.18 5.84 -23.65
C GLU A 22 21.16 4.86 -24.31
N TYR A 23 21.52 3.77 -23.61
CA TYR A 23 22.35 2.71 -24.17
C TYR A 23 21.60 1.95 -25.27
N CYS A 24 20.43 1.42 -24.94
CA CYS A 24 19.64 0.60 -25.86
C CYS A 24 19.22 1.37 -27.11
N ALA A 25 19.01 2.68 -27.05
CA ALA A 25 18.70 3.51 -28.22
C ALA A 25 19.80 3.47 -29.30
N ARG A 26 21.06 3.26 -28.90
CA ARG A 26 22.23 3.24 -29.80
C ARG A 26 22.54 1.85 -30.36
N CYS A 27 22.05 0.80 -29.71
CA CYS A 27 22.26 -0.58 -30.14
C CYS A 27 21.39 -0.93 -31.35
N SER A 28 21.93 -1.76 -32.22
CA SER A 28 21.21 -2.51 -33.25
C SER A 28 20.37 -3.64 -32.64
N PHE A 29 19.46 -4.21 -33.44
CA PHE A 29 18.64 -5.35 -33.02
C PHE A 29 19.48 -6.57 -32.60
N ALA A 30 20.55 -6.88 -33.34
CA ALA A 30 21.44 -8.00 -33.05
C ALA A 30 22.20 -7.79 -31.72
N GLU A 31 22.76 -6.61 -31.52
CA GLU A 31 23.46 -6.26 -30.27
C GLU A 31 22.55 -6.36 -29.06
N LEU A 32 21.28 -5.94 -29.16
CA LEU A 32 20.30 -6.09 -28.06
C LEU A 32 20.06 -7.56 -27.70
N LEU A 33 19.99 -8.46 -28.68
CA LEU A 33 19.82 -9.89 -28.43
C LEU A 33 21.07 -10.53 -27.81
N GLU A 34 22.26 -10.12 -28.24
CA GLU A 34 23.53 -10.53 -27.64
C GLU A 34 23.64 -10.06 -26.18
N GLU A 35 23.27 -8.81 -25.91
CA GLU A 35 23.19 -8.27 -24.56
C GLU A 35 22.18 -9.03 -23.69
N CYS A 36 21.00 -9.38 -24.22
CA CYS A 36 20.04 -10.23 -23.51
C CYS A 36 20.65 -11.59 -23.14
N ALA A 37 21.36 -12.24 -24.06
CA ALA A 37 22.00 -13.53 -23.78
C ALA A 37 23.08 -13.39 -22.69
N ALA A 38 23.90 -12.34 -22.75
CA ALA A 38 24.93 -12.07 -21.76
C ALA A 38 24.36 -11.75 -20.37
N LEU A 39 23.28 -10.96 -20.32
CA LEU A 39 22.57 -10.65 -19.08
C LEU A 39 21.91 -11.90 -18.46
N ASP A 40 21.30 -12.78 -19.26
CA ASP A 40 20.70 -14.03 -18.75
C ASP A 40 21.76 -14.98 -18.18
N ALA A 41 22.91 -15.09 -18.84
CA ALA A 41 24.05 -15.85 -18.31
C ALA A 41 24.57 -15.22 -17.00
N PHE A 42 24.78 -13.91 -17.00
CA PHE A 42 25.33 -13.18 -15.86
C PHE A 42 24.44 -13.26 -14.61
N ARG A 43 23.11 -13.11 -14.75
CA ARG A 43 22.19 -13.21 -13.60
C ARG A 43 22.20 -14.59 -12.92
N ARG A 44 22.57 -15.65 -13.67
CA ARG A 44 22.62 -17.03 -13.15
C ARG A 44 23.90 -17.28 -12.35
N SER A 45 24.98 -16.56 -12.66
CA SER A 45 26.29 -16.73 -12.00
C SER A 45 26.60 -15.68 -10.92
N SER A 46 26.01 -14.48 -10.98
CA SER A 46 26.32 -13.42 -10.00
C SER A 46 25.76 -13.75 -8.61
N GLU A 47 26.63 -13.64 -7.60
CA GLU A 47 26.28 -13.79 -6.19
C GLU A 47 25.78 -12.46 -5.58
N ASN A 48 26.07 -11.33 -6.23
CA ASN A 48 25.65 -10.01 -5.77
C ASN A 48 24.16 -9.79 -6.07
N LEU A 49 23.39 -9.40 -5.05
CA LEU A 49 21.95 -9.21 -5.18
C LEU A 49 21.61 -8.14 -6.21
N TYR A 50 22.24 -6.98 -6.09
CA TYR A 50 21.91 -5.83 -6.91
C TYR A 50 22.24 -6.10 -8.37
N GLU A 51 23.41 -6.69 -8.64
CA GLU A 51 23.82 -7.04 -9.99
C GLU A 51 22.81 -7.98 -10.66
N ARG A 52 22.42 -9.06 -9.96
CA ARG A 52 21.44 -10.02 -10.46
C ARG A 52 20.07 -9.39 -10.71
N VAL A 53 19.59 -8.57 -9.78
CA VAL A 53 18.29 -7.91 -9.92
C VAL A 53 18.33 -6.86 -11.04
N ARG A 54 19.39 -6.08 -11.15
CA ARG A 54 19.55 -5.10 -12.23
C ARG A 54 19.60 -5.78 -13.59
N ALA A 55 20.28 -6.92 -13.71
CA ALA A 55 20.27 -7.73 -14.94
C ALA A 55 18.85 -8.21 -15.29
N LEU A 56 18.07 -8.69 -14.31
CA LEU A 56 16.67 -9.08 -14.51
C LEU A 56 15.80 -7.92 -14.99
N PHE A 57 15.97 -6.72 -14.43
CA PHE A 57 15.20 -5.55 -14.86
C PHE A 57 15.67 -4.99 -16.21
N PHE A 58 16.95 -5.11 -16.55
CA PHE A 58 17.44 -4.81 -17.90
C PHE A 58 16.83 -5.76 -18.92
N LEU A 59 16.84 -7.07 -18.65
CA LEU A 59 16.18 -8.08 -19.49
C LEU A 59 14.68 -7.78 -19.66
N TYR A 60 13.99 -7.49 -18.57
CA TYR A 60 12.60 -7.06 -18.60
C TYR A 60 12.39 -5.86 -19.53
N ALA A 61 13.14 -4.77 -19.34
CA ALA A 61 12.95 -3.55 -20.10
C ALA A 61 13.32 -3.71 -21.58
N ILE A 62 14.38 -4.46 -21.89
CA ILE A 62 14.77 -4.77 -23.27
C ILE A 62 13.66 -5.53 -23.98
N HIS A 63 13.15 -6.60 -23.39
CA HIS A 63 12.05 -7.37 -23.98
C HIS A 63 10.72 -6.61 -24.04
N ARG A 64 10.45 -5.72 -23.06
CA ARG A 64 9.16 -5.04 -22.97
C ARG A 64 9.07 -3.75 -23.79
N PHE A 65 10.16 -2.99 -23.87
CA PHE A 65 10.15 -1.63 -24.38
C PHE A 65 11.14 -1.38 -25.51
N HIS A 66 12.30 -2.06 -25.54
CA HIS A 66 13.32 -1.79 -26.57
C HIS A 66 13.16 -2.68 -27.81
N LEU A 67 13.09 -4.01 -27.66
CA LEU A 67 12.89 -4.91 -28.79
C LEU A 67 11.59 -4.63 -29.57
N PRO A 68 10.43 -4.35 -28.93
CA PRO A 68 9.19 -4.10 -29.67
C PRO A 68 9.20 -2.86 -30.57
N THR A 69 10.14 -1.93 -30.34
CA THR A 69 10.34 -0.74 -31.18
C THR A 69 11.17 -1.02 -32.43
N ARG A 70 11.77 -2.20 -32.53
CA ARG A 70 12.64 -2.59 -33.64
C ARG A 70 11.81 -3.18 -34.78
N PRO A 71 11.94 -2.66 -36.02
CA PRO A 71 11.18 -3.15 -37.17
C PRO A 71 11.46 -4.63 -37.49
N GLU A 72 12.62 -5.14 -37.11
CA GLU A 72 13.06 -6.52 -37.31
C GLU A 72 12.30 -7.53 -36.44
N LEU A 73 11.66 -7.09 -35.34
CA LEU A 73 10.95 -7.98 -34.43
C LEU A 73 9.60 -8.41 -35.03
N LYS A 74 9.42 -9.72 -35.19
CA LYS A 74 8.13 -10.29 -35.61
C LYS A 74 7.05 -9.98 -34.57
N LEU A 75 5.86 -9.56 -35.04
CA LEU A 75 4.74 -9.24 -34.15
C LEU A 75 4.12 -10.44 -33.45
N ARG A 76 4.10 -11.58 -34.13
CA ARG A 76 3.36 -12.77 -33.69
C ARG A 76 4.31 -13.93 -33.48
N GLY A 77 4.02 -14.71 -32.46
CA GLY A 77 4.61 -16.01 -32.20
C GLY A 77 3.74 -16.79 -31.22
N CYS A 78 4.08 -18.06 -31.01
CA CYS A 78 3.37 -18.92 -30.08
C CYS A 78 4.01 -18.83 -28.68
N ILE A 79 3.19 -18.62 -27.65
CA ILE A 79 3.62 -18.81 -26.25
C ILE A 79 3.40 -20.29 -25.91
N PRO A 80 4.45 -21.04 -25.53
CA PRO A 80 4.27 -22.43 -25.13
C PRO A 80 3.39 -22.52 -23.87
N PHE A 81 2.31 -23.31 -23.93
CA PHE A 81 1.34 -23.45 -22.84
C PHE A 81 2.00 -23.90 -21.53
N ALA A 82 2.93 -24.86 -21.59
CA ALA A 82 3.69 -25.29 -20.41
C ALA A 82 4.45 -24.12 -19.74
N GLY A 83 5.08 -23.25 -20.53
CA GLY A 83 5.75 -22.04 -20.02
C GLY A 83 4.77 -21.09 -19.33
N PHE A 84 3.57 -20.93 -19.88
CA PHE A 84 2.49 -20.15 -19.25
C PHE A 84 2.03 -20.77 -17.92
N GLU A 85 1.89 -22.10 -17.84
CA GLU A 85 1.58 -22.80 -16.58
C GLU A 85 2.69 -22.63 -15.54
N HIS A 86 3.97 -22.71 -15.94
CA HIS A 86 5.10 -22.42 -15.05
C HIS A 86 5.02 -21.01 -14.47
N LEU A 87 4.73 -20.01 -15.32
CA LEU A 87 4.58 -18.61 -14.92
C LEU A 87 3.44 -18.42 -13.90
N LEU A 88 2.27 -19.03 -14.13
CA LEU A 88 1.13 -18.97 -13.21
C LEU A 88 1.43 -19.65 -11.87
N ASN A 89 2.16 -20.75 -11.89
CA ASN A 89 2.58 -21.50 -10.70
C ASN A 89 3.82 -20.90 -10.01
N ARG A 90 4.25 -19.69 -10.39
CA ARG A 90 5.42 -18.98 -9.81
C ARG A 90 6.76 -19.72 -9.97
N ARG A 91 6.85 -20.62 -10.96
CA ARG A 91 8.06 -21.32 -11.40
C ARG A 91 8.74 -20.52 -12.51
N PHE A 92 9.29 -19.35 -12.13
CA PHE A 92 9.71 -18.34 -13.11
C PHE A 92 10.95 -18.73 -13.90
N GLU A 93 11.90 -19.45 -13.30
CA GLU A 93 13.10 -19.94 -14.02
C GLU A 93 12.71 -20.93 -15.11
N GLU A 94 11.85 -21.90 -14.80
CA GLU A 94 11.36 -22.88 -15.78
C GLU A 94 10.50 -22.21 -16.87
N ALA A 95 9.73 -21.18 -16.51
CA ALA A 95 8.99 -20.38 -17.49
C ALA A 95 9.94 -19.66 -18.46
N ILE A 96 10.99 -19.01 -17.95
CA ILE A 96 12.01 -18.32 -18.76
C ILE A 96 12.69 -19.31 -19.71
N GLU A 97 13.10 -20.48 -19.23
CA GLU A 97 13.73 -21.51 -20.06
C GLU A 97 12.80 -21.98 -21.18
N SER A 98 11.51 -22.19 -20.87
CA SER A 98 10.49 -22.53 -21.87
C SER A 98 10.34 -21.45 -22.94
N PHE A 99 10.31 -20.18 -22.54
CA PHE A 99 10.17 -19.05 -23.46
C PHE A 99 11.44 -18.78 -24.28
N LEU A 100 12.63 -18.92 -23.71
CA LEU A 100 13.90 -18.82 -24.43
C LEU A 100 14.03 -19.94 -25.46
N LYS A 101 13.64 -21.18 -25.12
CA LYS A 101 13.59 -22.29 -26.06
C LYS A 101 12.62 -22.01 -27.21
N ALA A 102 11.44 -21.44 -26.91
CA ALA A 102 10.51 -21.02 -27.95
C ALA A 102 11.14 -19.94 -28.84
N GLN A 103 11.79 -18.92 -28.27
CA GLN A 103 12.49 -17.89 -29.04
C GLN A 103 13.56 -18.47 -29.98
N GLN A 104 14.30 -19.49 -29.54
CA GLN A 104 15.30 -20.18 -30.38
C GLN A 104 14.65 -20.93 -31.57
N GLN A 105 13.45 -21.47 -31.39
CA GLN A 105 12.77 -22.29 -32.40
C GLN A 105 12.04 -21.47 -33.48
N GLN A 106 11.31 -20.42 -33.08
CA GLN A 106 10.49 -19.59 -34.00
C GLN A 106 11.15 -18.23 -34.34
N GLY A 107 12.30 -17.94 -33.71
CA GLY A 107 12.93 -16.63 -33.75
C GLY A 107 12.31 -15.64 -32.74
N PRO A 108 12.98 -14.51 -32.48
CA PRO A 108 12.48 -13.44 -31.62
C PRO A 108 11.19 -12.85 -32.18
N ASN A 109 10.19 -12.71 -31.31
CA ASN A 109 8.91 -12.11 -31.61
C ASN A 109 8.34 -11.39 -30.38
N ASP A 110 7.39 -10.47 -30.61
CA ASP A 110 6.77 -9.63 -29.59
C ASP A 110 5.98 -10.46 -28.56
N THR A 111 5.33 -11.54 -29.01
CA THR A 111 4.52 -12.40 -28.15
C THR A 111 5.38 -13.12 -27.09
N VAL A 112 6.50 -13.73 -27.50
CA VAL A 112 7.45 -14.36 -26.59
C VAL A 112 8.23 -13.33 -25.78
N SER A 113 8.62 -12.20 -26.38
CA SER A 113 9.27 -11.11 -25.63
C SER A 113 8.38 -10.59 -24.51
N SER A 114 7.07 -10.46 -24.74
CA SER A 114 6.12 -10.10 -23.68
C SER A 114 6.05 -11.16 -22.57
N ALA A 115 6.16 -12.44 -22.89
CA ALA A 115 6.17 -13.52 -21.90
C ALA A 115 7.48 -13.54 -21.09
N LEU A 116 8.63 -13.37 -21.76
CA LEU A 116 9.95 -13.23 -21.13
C LEU A 116 9.99 -12.02 -20.20
N ALA A 117 9.53 -10.86 -20.66
CA ALA A 117 9.44 -9.66 -19.85
C ALA A 117 8.65 -9.89 -18.55
N ALA A 118 7.45 -10.49 -18.66
CA ALA A 118 6.62 -10.79 -17.49
C ALA A 118 7.32 -11.77 -16.51
N ALA A 119 8.03 -12.77 -17.02
CA ALA A 119 8.74 -13.74 -16.20
C ALA A 119 9.97 -13.12 -15.51
N TYR A 120 10.80 -12.37 -16.24
CA TYR A 120 11.97 -11.67 -15.69
C TYR A 120 11.59 -10.65 -14.62
N GLN A 121 10.54 -9.84 -14.85
CA GLN A 121 10.06 -8.87 -13.88
C GLN A 121 9.65 -9.57 -12.56
N ARG A 122 8.86 -10.64 -12.66
CA ARG A 122 8.39 -11.40 -11.48
C ARG A 122 9.52 -12.12 -10.75
N LEU A 123 10.48 -12.67 -11.49
CA LEU A 123 11.70 -13.25 -10.91
C LEU A 123 12.54 -12.19 -10.19
N GLY A 124 12.64 -10.98 -10.75
CA GLY A 124 13.30 -9.83 -10.12
C GLY A 124 12.72 -9.52 -8.75
N PHE A 125 11.41 -9.33 -8.65
CA PHE A 125 10.74 -9.07 -7.37
C PHE A 125 10.78 -10.26 -6.40
N GLN A 126 10.67 -11.50 -6.90
CA GLN A 126 10.83 -12.69 -6.04
C GLN A 126 12.24 -12.79 -5.45
N THR A 127 13.26 -12.47 -6.25
CA THR A 127 14.67 -12.45 -5.83
C THR A 127 14.89 -11.42 -4.71
N LEU A 128 14.32 -10.22 -4.85
CA LEU A 128 14.34 -9.18 -3.81
C LEU A 128 13.67 -9.65 -2.52
N ALA A 129 12.47 -10.21 -2.62
CA ALA A 129 11.72 -10.71 -1.45
C ALA A 129 12.48 -11.82 -0.70
N ASN A 130 13.13 -12.72 -1.43
CA ASN A 130 13.93 -13.80 -0.85
C ASN A 130 15.14 -13.26 -0.08
N GLN A 131 15.80 -12.20 -0.58
CA GLN A 131 16.92 -11.60 0.13
C GLN A 131 16.49 -10.95 1.44
N VAL A 132 15.40 -10.18 1.45
CA VAL A 132 14.93 -9.55 2.68
C VAL A 132 14.61 -10.59 3.75
N ARG A 133 13.96 -11.70 3.36
CA ARG A 133 13.71 -12.83 4.28
C ARG A 133 15.01 -13.44 4.83
N ARG A 134 16.06 -13.56 4.02
CA ARG A 134 17.38 -14.05 4.46
C ARG A 134 18.06 -13.07 5.42
N SER A 135 18.10 -11.79 5.08
CA SER A 135 18.69 -10.74 5.93
C SER A 135 17.99 -10.60 7.28
N VAL A 136 16.66 -10.66 7.30
CA VAL A 136 15.89 -10.58 8.56
C VAL A 136 16.12 -11.81 9.45
N ARG A 137 16.33 -12.99 8.84
CA ARG A 137 16.68 -14.23 9.55
C ARG A 137 18.05 -14.16 10.23
N SER A 138 19.01 -13.48 9.61
CA SER A 138 20.39 -13.39 10.11
C SER A 138 20.60 -12.32 11.18
N VAL A 139 19.66 -11.37 11.35
CA VAL A 139 19.70 -10.36 12.43
C VAL A 139 19.90 -11.02 13.80
N ARG A 140 20.90 -10.56 14.54
CA ARG A 140 21.19 -11.00 15.91
C ARG A 140 19.97 -10.74 16.80
N GLY A 141 19.49 -11.78 17.47
CA GLY A 141 18.23 -11.75 18.25
C GLY A 141 17.03 -12.42 17.57
N ASN A 142 17.11 -12.70 16.26
CA ASN A 142 16.06 -13.41 15.52
C ASN A 142 16.40 -14.87 15.20
N GLN A 143 17.70 -15.22 15.13
CA GLN A 143 18.18 -16.51 14.62
C GLN A 143 17.57 -17.73 15.33
N TRP A 144 17.32 -17.64 16.63
CA TRP A 144 16.75 -18.74 17.41
C TRP A 144 15.33 -19.10 16.93
N MET A 145 14.52 -18.13 16.50
CA MET A 145 13.13 -18.34 16.07
C MET A 145 13.02 -19.28 14.86
N PHE A 146 14.06 -19.35 14.03
CA PHE A 146 14.08 -20.18 12.83
C PHE A 146 14.63 -21.59 13.07
N ARG A 147 15.13 -21.87 14.28
CA ARG A 147 15.69 -23.18 14.66
C ARG A 147 14.75 -24.00 15.55
N VAL A 148 13.73 -23.39 16.12
CA VAL A 148 12.75 -24.06 16.99
C VAL A 148 11.81 -24.92 16.13
N GLY A 149 11.97 -26.23 16.19
CA GLY A 149 11.12 -27.23 15.52
C GLY A 149 10.13 -27.94 16.45
N HIS A 150 10.28 -27.78 17.77
CA HIS A 150 9.45 -28.42 18.78
C HIS A 150 9.05 -27.45 19.91
N PRO A 151 7.82 -27.52 20.47
CA PRO A 151 7.38 -26.61 21.53
C PRO A 151 8.28 -26.55 22.77
N MET A 152 8.95 -27.65 23.10
CA MET A 152 9.86 -27.73 24.26
C MET A 152 11.18 -26.97 24.06
N ASP A 153 11.54 -26.66 22.82
CA ASP A 153 12.75 -25.88 22.51
C ASP A 153 12.49 -24.36 22.58
N GLN A 154 11.26 -23.96 22.89
CA GLN A 154 10.86 -22.55 22.98
C GLN A 154 11.52 -21.87 24.18
N PRO A 155 12.48 -20.94 23.98
CA PRO A 155 13.18 -20.30 25.10
C PRO A 155 12.35 -19.25 25.83
N LEU A 156 11.26 -18.77 25.23
CA LEU A 156 10.46 -17.66 25.79
C LEU A 156 9.56 -18.12 26.94
N ARG A 157 9.45 -17.25 27.95
CA ARG A 157 8.50 -17.39 29.08
C ARG A 157 7.83 -16.06 29.34
N ILE A 158 6.54 -16.09 29.64
CA ILE A 158 5.84 -14.89 30.10
C ILE A 158 6.39 -14.47 31.47
N ARG A 159 6.65 -13.17 31.60
CA ARG A 159 7.14 -12.54 32.83
C ARG A 159 6.20 -12.85 34.01
N PRO A 160 6.74 -13.25 35.19
CA PRO A 160 5.94 -13.57 36.38
C PRO A 160 4.94 -12.48 36.77
N GLU A 161 5.28 -11.22 36.52
CA GLU A 161 4.47 -10.02 36.77
C GLU A 161 3.12 -10.05 36.03
N LEU A 162 3.02 -10.76 34.89
CA LEU A 162 1.79 -10.89 34.09
C LEU A 162 1.00 -12.16 34.39
N ARG A 163 1.55 -13.08 35.19
CA ARG A 163 0.98 -14.43 35.42
C ARG A 163 0.16 -14.55 36.69
N LYS A 164 0.15 -13.51 37.54
CA LYS A 164 -0.58 -13.53 38.80
C LYS A 164 -1.77 -12.57 38.73
N PRO A 165 -3.01 -13.06 38.94
CA PRO A 165 -4.14 -12.16 39.07
C PRO A 165 -3.99 -11.34 40.35
N ASP A 166 -4.50 -10.11 40.32
CA ASP A 166 -4.57 -9.25 41.48
C ASP A 166 -5.50 -9.86 42.54
N PRO A 167 -5.08 -10.01 43.81
CA PRO A 167 -5.87 -10.68 44.83
C PRO A 167 -7.19 -10.00 45.17
N ALA A 168 -7.30 -8.68 44.99
CA ALA A 168 -8.49 -7.90 45.36
C ALA A 168 -9.55 -7.89 44.24
N THR A 169 -9.09 -7.75 43.00
CA THR A 169 -9.96 -7.60 41.83
C THR A 169 -10.13 -8.88 41.02
N GLY A 170 -9.24 -9.87 41.19
CA GLY A 170 -9.22 -11.10 40.38
C GLY A 170 -8.75 -10.91 38.94
N LEU A 171 -8.30 -9.69 38.57
CA LEU A 171 -7.88 -9.37 37.21
C LEU A 171 -6.40 -9.68 36.98
N TYR A 172 -6.09 -10.24 35.82
CA TYR A 172 -4.71 -10.34 35.35
C TYR A 172 -4.20 -8.95 34.91
N PRO A 173 -2.96 -8.58 35.24
CA PRO A 173 -2.34 -7.35 34.74
C PRO A 173 -2.32 -7.31 33.21
N ILE A 174 -2.52 -6.11 32.66
CA ILE A 174 -2.50 -5.87 31.21
C ILE A 174 -1.27 -5.02 30.90
N LEU A 175 -0.38 -5.55 30.06
CA LEU A 175 0.71 -4.74 29.53
C LEU A 175 0.20 -3.99 28.29
N ARG A 176 0.34 -2.67 28.29
CA ARG A 176 -0.06 -1.78 27.20
C ARG A 176 1.18 -1.13 26.59
N GLU A 177 1.30 -1.17 25.27
CA GLU A 177 2.26 -0.38 24.49
C GLU A 177 1.50 0.70 23.72
N CYS A 178 1.92 1.95 23.87
CA CYS A 178 1.43 3.10 23.13
C CYS A 178 2.54 3.61 22.19
N THR A 179 2.23 3.76 20.91
CA THR A 179 3.22 4.14 19.90
C THR A 179 2.69 5.32 19.06
N PRO A 180 3.46 6.43 18.95
CA PRO A 180 3.11 7.52 18.05
C PRO A 180 3.26 7.07 16.60
N VAL A 181 2.55 7.72 15.69
CA VAL A 181 2.74 7.47 14.24
C VAL A 181 3.85 8.35 13.69
N ARG A 182 4.31 8.04 12.48
CA ARG A 182 5.34 8.82 11.78
C ARG A 182 4.74 9.79 10.77
N MET A 183 5.35 10.97 10.68
CA MET A 183 5.12 11.99 9.67
C MET A 183 6.48 12.40 9.06
N ASP A 184 6.62 12.41 7.74
CA ASP A 184 7.92 12.59 7.08
C ASP A 184 8.02 13.95 6.42
N LEU A 185 8.98 14.78 6.80
CA LEU A 185 9.24 16.05 6.11
C LEU A 185 9.86 15.80 4.73
N SER A 186 10.66 14.75 4.62
CA SER A 186 11.21 14.30 3.34
C SER A 186 11.56 12.82 3.40
N HIS A 187 11.13 12.09 2.39
CA HIS A 187 11.49 10.69 2.16
C HIS A 187 12.48 10.52 0.99
N CYS A 188 13.00 11.63 0.43
CA CYS A 188 13.90 11.68 -0.73
C CYS A 188 13.48 10.76 -1.89
N GLY A 189 12.19 10.80 -2.27
CA GLY A 189 11.65 9.93 -3.32
C GLY A 189 11.72 8.43 -3.00
N TRP A 190 11.31 8.03 -1.78
CA TRP A 190 11.28 6.65 -1.28
C TRP A 190 12.65 6.00 -1.29
N SER A 191 13.65 6.77 -0.88
CA SER A 191 15.03 6.30 -0.83
C SER A 191 15.25 5.18 0.20
N ASP A 192 14.28 4.94 1.08
CA ASP A 192 14.27 3.92 2.13
C ASP A 192 13.77 2.54 1.69
N ILE A 193 13.26 2.40 0.45
CA ILE A 193 12.94 1.08 -0.10
C ILE A 193 14.18 0.20 0.01
N PHE A 194 14.06 -0.98 0.62
CA PHE A 194 15.22 -1.77 1.08
C PHE A 194 16.34 -1.88 0.07
N PHE A 195 16.05 -2.31 -1.14
CA PHE A 195 17.09 -2.54 -2.14
C PHE A 195 17.61 -1.24 -2.78
N LEU A 196 16.83 -0.14 -2.80
CA LEU A 196 17.38 1.19 -3.12
C LEU A 196 18.41 1.58 -2.05
N GLY A 197 18.03 1.46 -0.78
CA GLY A 197 18.90 1.80 0.33
C GLY A 197 20.12 0.90 0.48
N MET A 198 20.00 -0.37 0.12
CA MET A 198 21.11 -1.32 0.09
C MET A 198 22.02 -1.14 -1.14
N ASP A 199 21.53 -0.52 -2.21
CA ASP A 199 22.34 -0.26 -3.40
C ASP A 199 23.02 1.12 -3.36
N TYR A 200 22.32 2.13 -2.84
CA TYR A 200 22.81 3.50 -2.69
C TYR A 200 22.55 4.03 -1.26
N PRO A 201 23.23 3.44 -0.25
CA PRO A 201 23.03 3.81 1.15
C PRO A 201 23.32 5.29 1.43
N GLU A 202 24.22 5.90 0.67
CA GLU A 202 24.58 7.31 0.80
C GLU A 202 23.42 8.26 0.41
N GLY A 203 22.59 7.85 -0.55
CA GLY A 203 21.39 8.57 -0.97
C GLY A 203 20.11 8.13 -0.27
N ALA A 204 20.18 7.13 0.61
CA ALA A 204 19.04 6.64 1.37
C ALA A 204 18.88 7.47 2.64
N ARG A 205 18.10 8.55 2.56
CA ARG A 205 17.94 9.53 3.64
C ARG A 205 16.49 9.91 3.81
N VAL A 206 15.99 9.83 5.04
CA VAL A 206 14.60 10.13 5.38
C VAL A 206 14.55 10.95 6.67
N LEU A 207 13.76 12.02 6.68
CA LEU A 207 13.57 12.90 7.83
C LEU A 207 12.13 12.75 8.35
N ASN A 208 12.00 12.08 9.50
CA ASN A 208 10.72 11.72 10.10
C ASN A 208 10.51 12.40 11.45
N VAL A 209 9.25 12.51 11.84
CA VAL A 209 8.78 13.05 13.12
C VAL A 209 7.78 12.08 13.72
N SER A 210 7.96 11.72 14.98
CA SER A 210 6.94 10.98 15.73
C SER A 210 5.88 11.95 16.22
N ILE A 211 4.61 11.66 15.94
CA ILE A 211 3.49 12.52 16.31
C ILE A 211 2.36 11.76 16.99
N ASP A 212 1.77 12.44 17.95
CA ASP A 212 0.49 12.12 18.57
C ASP A 212 -0.62 12.81 17.76
N LEU A 213 -1.81 12.21 17.73
CA LEU A 213 -2.94 12.69 16.94
C LEU A 213 -4.23 12.80 17.73
N ALA A 214 -5.07 13.73 17.29
CA ALA A 214 -6.46 13.92 17.68
C ALA A 214 -7.27 14.35 16.46
N VAL A 215 -8.47 13.81 16.30
CA VAL A 215 -9.42 14.33 15.30
C VAL A 215 -10.00 15.63 15.79
N HIS A 216 -9.80 16.70 15.02
CA HIS A 216 -10.23 18.04 15.38
C HIS A 216 -11.74 18.10 15.61
N GLY A 217 -12.16 18.68 16.73
CA GLY A 217 -13.56 18.81 17.12
C GLY A 217 -14.21 17.54 17.71
N ARG A 218 -13.50 16.40 17.70
CA ARG A 218 -13.95 15.15 18.35
C ARG A 218 -13.12 14.83 19.58
N ASP A 219 -11.79 14.83 19.42
CA ASP A 219 -10.85 14.43 20.46
C ASP A 219 -10.30 15.68 21.18
N PRO A 220 -10.21 15.66 22.52
CA PRO A 220 -9.82 16.86 23.28
C PRO A 220 -8.32 17.17 23.20
N VAL A 221 -7.47 16.15 23.10
CA VAL A 221 -6.00 16.29 23.10
C VAL A 221 -5.35 15.23 22.21
N PRO A 222 -4.24 15.56 21.51
CA PRO A 222 -3.47 14.57 20.76
C PRO A 222 -2.89 13.47 21.67
N GLN A 223 -2.99 12.22 21.24
CA GLN A 223 -2.41 11.06 21.93
C GLN A 223 -1.74 10.10 20.94
N PRO A 224 -0.82 9.22 21.39
CA PRO A 224 -0.29 8.15 20.55
C PRO A 224 -1.44 7.32 19.99
N PRO A 225 -1.64 7.25 18.67
CA PRO A 225 -2.87 6.70 18.14
C PRO A 225 -2.85 5.17 18.03
N VAL A 226 -1.69 4.53 18.21
CA VAL A 226 -1.54 3.08 18.13
C VAL A 226 -1.34 2.52 19.54
N GLU A 227 -2.18 1.54 19.89
CA GLU A 227 -2.13 0.84 21.15
C GLU A 227 -2.13 -0.68 20.92
N ALA A 228 -1.26 -1.38 21.64
CA ALA A 228 -1.20 -2.84 21.68
C ALA A 228 -1.27 -3.32 23.12
N TYR A 229 -2.04 -4.38 23.38
CA TYR A 229 -2.26 -4.92 24.70
C TYR A 229 -1.97 -6.41 24.71
N ILE A 230 -1.41 -6.91 25.81
CA ILE A 230 -1.25 -8.34 26.06
C ILE A 230 -1.59 -8.67 27.51
N ARG A 231 -2.34 -9.77 27.70
CA ARG A 231 -2.58 -10.37 29.02
C ARG A 231 -2.63 -11.89 28.94
N VAL A 232 -2.44 -12.52 30.10
CA VAL A 232 -2.69 -13.96 30.29
C VAL A 232 -4.20 -14.20 30.43
N ILE A 233 -4.68 -15.33 29.89
CA ILE A 233 -6.06 -15.80 30.02
C ILE A 233 -6.09 -17.27 30.49
N GLU A 234 -7.15 -17.66 31.20
CA GLU A 234 -7.37 -19.01 31.76
C GLU A 234 -7.94 -20.00 30.73
N GLU A 235 -7.51 -19.88 29.48
CA GLU A 235 -7.93 -20.73 28.37
C GLU A 235 -6.70 -21.00 27.49
N PRO A 236 -6.40 -22.24 27.06
CA PRO A 236 -5.19 -22.57 26.31
C PRO A 236 -5.29 -22.19 24.81
N VAL A 237 -5.63 -20.93 24.55
CA VAL A 237 -5.80 -20.37 23.20
C VAL A 237 -4.98 -19.11 23.01
N LEU A 238 -4.68 -18.79 21.75
CA LEU A 238 -4.18 -17.49 21.37
C LEU A 238 -5.36 -16.65 20.87
N ARG A 239 -5.87 -15.76 21.73
CA ARG A 239 -6.98 -14.87 21.41
C ARG A 239 -6.45 -13.59 20.78
N LEU A 240 -6.85 -13.32 19.54
CA LEU A 240 -6.46 -12.15 18.78
C LEU A 240 -7.67 -11.24 18.59
N VAL A 241 -7.52 -9.96 18.91
CA VAL A 241 -8.60 -8.98 18.79
C VAL A 241 -8.10 -7.69 18.13
N SER A 242 -8.84 -7.21 17.14
CA SER A 242 -8.66 -5.86 16.59
C SER A 242 -9.93 -5.06 16.82
N VAL A 243 -9.81 -4.04 17.69
CA VAL A 243 -10.93 -3.18 18.08
C VAL A 243 -11.48 -2.44 16.86
N ASP A 244 -10.60 -1.88 16.04
CA ASP A 244 -10.97 -1.00 14.92
C ASP A 244 -11.58 -1.78 13.75
N LEU A 245 -11.24 -3.06 13.63
CA LEU A 245 -11.83 -3.96 12.63
C LEU A 245 -13.09 -4.66 13.13
N GLY A 246 -13.43 -4.51 14.42
CA GLY A 246 -14.50 -5.29 15.04
C GLY A 246 -14.28 -6.80 14.91
N ALA A 247 -13.02 -7.25 14.89
CA ALA A 247 -12.65 -8.62 14.57
C ALA A 247 -12.01 -9.32 15.77
N ARG A 248 -12.41 -10.57 16.01
CA ARG A 248 -11.88 -11.44 17.07
C ARG A 248 -11.75 -12.87 16.54
N ALA A 249 -10.67 -13.54 16.93
CA ALA A 249 -10.50 -14.98 16.70
C ALA A 249 -9.79 -15.64 17.90
N ASP A 250 -10.28 -16.82 18.30
CA ASP A 250 -9.60 -17.69 19.24
C ASP A 250 -8.85 -18.75 18.42
N VAL A 251 -7.53 -18.57 18.30
CA VAL A 251 -6.67 -19.45 17.50
C VAL A 251 -6.27 -20.67 18.33
N LYS A 252 -6.60 -21.87 17.84
CA LYS A 252 -6.43 -23.12 18.58
C LYS A 252 -5.35 -24.03 18.01
N THR A 253 -4.96 -23.82 16.75
CA THR A 253 -3.98 -24.68 16.06
C THR A 253 -2.85 -23.84 15.46
N LEU A 254 -1.68 -24.43 15.26
CA LEU A 254 -0.57 -23.76 14.59
C LEU A 254 -0.92 -23.36 13.15
N ALA A 255 -1.62 -24.22 12.40
CA ALA A 255 -2.02 -23.94 11.02
C ALA A 255 -2.84 -22.64 10.89
N GLU A 256 -3.73 -22.37 11.85
CA GLU A 256 -4.52 -21.14 11.88
C GLU A 256 -3.69 -19.87 12.10
N VAL A 257 -2.52 -19.97 12.76
CA VAL A 257 -1.58 -18.87 12.95
C VAL A 257 -0.91 -18.48 11.63
N PHE A 258 -0.60 -19.45 10.77
CA PHE A 258 0.06 -19.21 9.48
C PHE A 258 -0.92 -18.96 8.32
N ASP A 259 -2.22 -19.15 8.53
CA ASP A 259 -3.27 -18.79 7.57
C ASP A 259 -3.69 -17.31 7.71
N PHE A 260 -2.97 -16.44 7.01
CA PHE A 260 -3.21 -14.99 6.99
C PHE A 260 -4.50 -14.59 6.25
N ALA A 261 -5.06 -15.47 5.40
CA ALA A 261 -6.22 -15.16 4.56
C ALA A 261 -7.56 -15.57 5.20
N ARG A 262 -7.52 -16.38 6.26
CA ARG A 262 -8.71 -16.89 6.97
C ARG A 262 -9.62 -15.80 7.54
N ASP A 263 -9.03 -14.71 8.03
CA ASP A 263 -9.71 -13.66 8.77
C ASP A 263 -9.01 -12.30 8.59
N TYR A 264 -9.60 -11.24 9.15
CA TYR A 264 -9.05 -9.88 9.06
C TYR A 264 -7.89 -9.60 10.04
N LEU A 265 -7.39 -10.61 10.78
CA LEU A 265 -6.38 -10.47 11.84
C LEU A 265 -4.98 -10.91 11.38
N GLY A 266 -4.73 -11.03 10.07
CA GLY A 266 -3.44 -11.42 9.51
C GLY A 266 -2.25 -10.60 10.05
N LEU A 267 -2.42 -9.31 10.34
CA LEU A 267 -1.35 -8.48 10.93
C LEU A 267 -1.01 -8.91 12.37
N LEU A 268 -2.00 -9.27 13.19
CA LEU A 268 -1.75 -9.76 14.55
C LEU A 268 -1.06 -11.12 14.51
N LYS A 269 -1.47 -12.01 13.59
CA LYS A 269 -0.78 -13.29 13.35
C LYS A 269 0.68 -13.06 12.96
N ALA A 270 0.94 -12.12 12.05
CA ALA A 270 2.29 -11.74 11.66
C ALA A 270 3.11 -11.22 12.84
N ALA A 271 2.51 -10.42 13.72
CA ALA A 271 3.17 -9.91 14.92
C ALA A 271 3.55 -11.02 15.90
N VAL A 272 2.65 -11.99 16.13
CA VAL A 272 2.88 -13.16 16.99
C VAL A 272 4.06 -13.99 16.47
N ILE A 273 4.11 -14.23 15.16
CA ILE A 273 5.21 -14.95 14.52
C ILE A 273 6.50 -14.15 14.59
N ALA A 274 6.46 -12.86 14.25
CA ALA A 274 7.63 -11.99 14.22
C ALA A 274 8.22 -11.72 15.61
N ALA A 275 7.40 -11.69 16.66
CA ALA A 275 7.85 -11.58 18.05
C ALA A 275 8.46 -12.87 18.60
N GLY A 276 8.33 -13.99 17.89
CA GLY A 276 8.82 -15.31 18.30
C GLY A 276 7.89 -16.06 19.26
N LEU A 277 6.68 -15.58 19.53
CA LEU A 277 5.71 -16.29 20.36
C LEU A 277 5.30 -17.62 19.72
N VAL A 278 5.10 -17.60 18.40
CA VAL A 278 4.94 -18.80 17.56
C VAL A 278 6.07 -18.80 16.53
N PRO A 279 7.20 -19.46 16.82
CA PRO A 279 8.37 -19.46 15.94
C PRO A 279 8.04 -19.97 14.52
N PRO A 280 8.58 -19.35 13.45
CA PRO A 280 8.38 -19.81 12.07
C PRO A 280 8.78 -21.27 11.84
N GLY A 281 9.75 -21.81 12.59
CA GLY A 281 10.18 -23.20 12.47
C GLY A 281 9.10 -24.24 12.85
N LEU A 282 8.01 -23.82 13.50
CA LEU A 282 6.87 -24.69 13.83
C LEU A 282 5.84 -24.80 12.69
N GLU A 283 5.96 -23.99 11.63
CA GLU A 283 5.07 -24.07 10.46
C GLU A 283 5.16 -25.47 9.83
N GLY A 284 4.01 -26.17 9.73
CA GLY A 284 3.96 -27.52 9.16
C GLY A 284 4.60 -28.63 10.00
N SER A 285 5.03 -28.35 11.25
CA SER A 285 5.68 -29.33 12.15
C SER A 285 4.75 -30.42 12.71
N GLY A 286 3.43 -30.24 12.62
CA GLY A 286 2.42 -31.13 13.22
C GLY A 286 2.27 -31.00 14.74
N GLN A 287 2.95 -30.05 15.38
CA GLN A 287 2.95 -29.84 16.82
C GLN A 287 1.68 -29.12 17.34
N SER A 288 1.48 -29.12 18.66
CA SER A 288 0.32 -28.48 19.29
C SER A 288 0.60 -27.04 19.75
N LEU A 289 -0.29 -26.11 19.40
CA LEU A 289 -0.27 -24.74 19.92
C LEU A 289 -0.52 -24.71 21.44
N GLU A 290 -1.39 -25.58 21.95
CA GLU A 290 -1.66 -25.69 23.38
C GLU A 290 -0.41 -26.09 24.17
N GLN A 291 0.39 -27.03 23.67
CA GLN A 291 1.66 -27.42 24.30
C GLN A 291 2.67 -26.27 24.33
N LEU A 292 2.73 -25.48 23.24
CA LEU A 292 3.56 -24.29 23.17
C LEU A 292 3.14 -23.24 24.21
N LEU A 293 1.83 -22.97 24.33
CA LEU A 293 1.29 -22.05 25.33
C LEU A 293 1.50 -22.57 26.76
N ALA A 294 1.33 -23.87 27.00
CA ALA A 294 1.59 -24.49 28.30
C ALA A 294 3.05 -24.29 28.73
N HIS A 295 3.98 -24.42 27.79
CA HIS A 295 5.41 -24.22 28.04
C HIS A 295 5.78 -22.74 28.26
N MET A 296 5.17 -21.81 27.52
CA MET A 296 5.49 -20.38 27.57
C MET A 296 4.78 -19.62 28.69
N VAL A 297 3.51 -19.94 28.96
CA VAL A 297 2.60 -19.20 29.85
C VAL A 297 2.30 -20.01 31.12
N GLY A 298 2.00 -21.29 30.96
CA GLY A 298 1.62 -22.23 32.01
C GLY A 298 0.48 -23.16 31.58
N PRO A 299 0.34 -24.35 32.20
CA PRO A 299 -0.71 -25.31 31.84
C PRO A 299 -2.11 -24.70 31.88
N GLY A 300 -2.93 -24.97 30.85
CA GLY A 300 -4.30 -24.47 30.75
C GLY A 300 -4.43 -22.97 30.50
N CYS A 301 -3.32 -22.23 30.39
CA CYS A 301 -3.30 -20.79 30.17
C CYS A 301 -2.97 -20.45 28.70
N GLY A 302 -3.44 -19.30 28.26
CA GLY A 302 -3.17 -18.74 26.94
C GLY A 302 -2.89 -17.25 27.00
N LEU A 303 -2.92 -16.62 25.83
CA LEU A 303 -2.64 -15.19 25.67
C LEU A 303 -3.77 -14.52 24.92
N GLU A 304 -4.14 -13.33 25.39
CA GLU A 304 -5.00 -12.41 24.65
C GLU A 304 -4.19 -11.21 24.21
N ILE A 305 -4.15 -10.98 22.90
CA ILE A 305 -3.46 -9.86 22.26
C ILE A 305 -4.49 -8.97 21.57
N VAL A 306 -4.52 -7.70 21.94
CA VAL A 306 -5.49 -6.74 21.44
C VAL A 306 -4.76 -5.59 20.75
N SER A 307 -5.27 -5.19 19.59
CA SER A 307 -4.83 -3.99 18.87
C SER A 307 -5.94 -2.95 18.85
N ARG A 308 -5.56 -1.69 18.97
CA ARG A 308 -6.42 -0.52 18.80
C ARG A 308 -5.66 0.60 18.11
N VAL A 309 -6.32 1.24 17.17
CA VAL A 309 -5.87 2.41 16.44
C VAL A 309 -6.95 3.47 16.58
N ASN A 310 -6.66 4.59 17.24
CA ASN A 310 -7.63 5.64 17.58
C ASN A 310 -8.26 6.31 16.33
N ASP A 311 -9.21 5.61 15.70
CA ASP A 311 -9.99 5.99 14.52
C ASP A 311 -9.18 6.67 13.41
N ILE A 312 -7.92 6.26 13.26
CA ILE A 312 -7.13 6.64 12.09
C ILE A 312 -7.54 5.71 10.94
N PRO A 313 -8.09 6.26 9.86
CA PRO A 313 -8.54 5.47 8.72
C PRO A 313 -7.39 4.68 8.11
N LYS A 314 -7.68 3.46 7.63
CA LYS A 314 -6.76 2.74 6.75
C LYS A 314 -6.44 3.62 5.55
N GLY A 315 -5.16 3.79 5.25
CA GLY A 315 -4.71 4.65 4.15
C GLY A 315 -4.31 6.07 4.56
N SER A 316 -4.23 6.38 5.85
CA SER A 316 -3.85 7.70 6.38
C SER A 316 -2.44 8.19 6.07
N ARG A 317 -1.60 7.34 5.49
CA ARG A 317 -0.19 7.63 5.11
C ARG A 317 0.75 7.96 6.26
N LEU A 318 0.34 7.63 7.48
CA LEU A 318 1.15 7.75 8.68
C LEU A 318 1.82 6.41 9.09
N ALA A 319 1.91 5.46 8.15
CA ALA A 319 2.38 4.08 8.36
C ALA A 319 1.80 3.36 9.58
N VAL A 320 0.49 3.52 9.79
CA VAL A 320 -0.22 2.91 10.92
C VAL A 320 -0.01 1.40 10.98
N SER A 321 -0.03 0.69 9.85
CA SER A 321 0.09 -0.78 9.84
C SER A 321 1.43 -1.27 10.38
N THR A 322 2.55 -0.74 9.89
CA THR A 322 3.89 -1.14 10.35
C THR A 322 4.17 -0.60 11.76
N THR A 323 3.65 0.59 12.11
CA THR A 323 3.71 1.11 13.48
C THR A 323 2.95 0.19 14.45
N LEU A 324 1.75 -0.27 14.07
CA LEU A 324 0.96 -1.23 14.85
C LEU A 324 1.67 -2.57 14.98
N LEU A 325 2.26 -3.05 13.90
CA LEU A 325 3.08 -4.26 13.94
C LEU A 325 4.28 -4.10 14.90
N ALA A 326 4.96 -2.96 14.87
CA ALA A 326 6.04 -2.65 15.81
C ALA A 326 5.56 -2.55 17.26
N ALA A 327 4.39 -1.96 17.51
CA ALA A 327 3.78 -1.90 18.84
C ALA A 327 3.43 -3.30 19.38
N LEU A 328 2.81 -4.15 18.55
CA LEU A 328 2.49 -5.54 18.88
C LEU A 328 3.76 -6.37 19.13
N VAL A 329 4.80 -6.19 18.32
CA VAL A 329 6.10 -6.86 18.54
C VAL A 329 6.73 -6.38 19.85
N SER A 330 6.70 -5.08 20.13
CA SER A 330 7.27 -4.49 21.35
C SER A 330 6.59 -5.03 22.61
N VAL A 331 5.24 -5.05 22.63
CA VAL A 331 4.49 -5.53 23.79
C VAL A 331 4.75 -7.03 24.05
N CYS A 332 4.86 -7.84 22.99
CA CYS A 332 5.20 -9.25 23.09
C CYS A 332 6.65 -9.47 23.58
N MET A 333 7.60 -8.68 23.08
CA MET A 333 9.01 -8.73 23.50
C MET A 333 9.16 -8.40 24.99
N ARG A 334 8.45 -7.39 25.48
CA ARG A 334 8.44 -7.02 26.91
C ARG A 334 7.81 -8.10 27.77
N ALA A 335 6.67 -8.66 27.35
CA ALA A 335 5.98 -9.72 28.06
C ALA A 335 6.82 -10.99 28.21
N THR A 336 7.82 -11.20 27.34
CA THR A 336 8.65 -12.40 27.26
C THR A 336 10.12 -12.18 27.67
N SER A 337 10.43 -11.05 28.31
CA SER A 337 11.80 -10.68 28.72
C SER A 337 12.81 -10.57 27.58
N GLN A 338 12.35 -10.42 26.34
CA GLN A 338 13.22 -10.11 25.20
C GLN A 338 13.65 -8.63 25.20
N ALA A 339 12.86 -7.76 25.84
CA ALA A 339 13.26 -6.43 26.25
C ALA A 339 13.57 -6.43 27.75
N ALA A 340 14.56 -5.65 28.17
CA ALA A 340 15.02 -5.56 29.54
C ALA A 340 13.91 -5.06 30.48
N SER A 341 13.25 -3.97 30.10
CA SER A 341 12.23 -3.30 30.93
C SER A 341 10.82 -3.71 30.52
N LEU A 342 10.00 -4.08 31.51
CA LEU A 342 8.57 -4.38 31.32
C LEU A 342 7.79 -3.13 30.91
N THR A 343 8.13 -1.97 31.48
CA THR A 343 7.49 -0.66 31.22
C THR A 343 8.52 0.38 30.80
N GLY A 344 8.06 1.57 30.39
CA GLY A 344 8.93 2.68 29.99
C GLY A 344 9.41 2.61 28.54
N PRO A 345 10.50 3.32 28.19
CA PRO A 345 11.00 3.37 26.82
C PRO A 345 11.77 2.09 26.45
N LEU A 346 11.86 1.80 25.15
CA LEU A 346 12.82 0.82 24.64
C LEU A 346 14.23 1.41 24.53
N GLN A 347 15.24 0.59 24.75
CA GLN A 347 16.64 0.90 24.45
C GLN A 347 16.92 0.84 22.94
N GLU A 348 17.96 1.52 22.48
CA GLU A 348 18.27 1.61 21.04
C GLU A 348 18.44 0.24 20.36
N HIS A 349 19.12 -0.71 21.01
CA HIS A 349 19.30 -2.04 20.45
C HIS A 349 17.97 -2.84 20.41
N GLU A 350 17.07 -2.63 21.37
CA GLU A 350 15.74 -3.23 21.40
C GLU A 350 14.86 -2.66 20.28
N ARG A 351 14.89 -1.33 20.06
CA ARG A 351 14.18 -0.68 18.95
C ARG A 351 14.62 -1.23 17.59
N ARG A 352 15.92 -1.51 17.43
CA ARG A 352 16.46 -2.13 16.20
C ARG A 352 15.94 -3.54 15.98
N VAL A 353 15.81 -4.34 17.04
CA VAL A 353 15.21 -5.68 16.98
C VAL A 353 13.72 -5.59 16.65
N VAL A 354 12.98 -4.66 17.28
CA VAL A 354 11.58 -4.39 16.96
C VAL A 354 11.41 -4.00 15.49
N LEU A 355 12.25 -3.09 14.98
CA LEU A 355 12.26 -2.73 13.56
C LEU A 355 12.48 -3.96 12.69
N ALA A 356 13.53 -4.75 12.92
CA ALA A 356 13.82 -5.94 12.13
C ALA A 356 12.66 -6.94 12.10
N ARG A 357 11.95 -7.10 13.23
CA ARG A 357 10.79 -7.99 13.36
C ARG A 357 9.51 -7.40 12.76
N ALA A 358 9.30 -6.10 12.87
CA ALA A 358 8.21 -5.43 12.17
C ALA A 358 8.36 -5.62 10.65
N LEU A 359 9.58 -5.50 10.14
CA LEU A 359 9.84 -5.83 8.72
C LEU A 359 9.57 -7.30 8.42
N LEU A 360 9.99 -8.23 9.29
CA LEU A 360 9.65 -9.65 9.11
C LEU A 360 8.13 -9.84 8.92
N GLY A 361 7.34 -9.30 9.85
CA GLY A 361 5.89 -9.46 9.83
C GLY A 361 5.25 -8.80 8.61
N GLU A 362 5.78 -7.67 8.15
CA GLU A 362 5.32 -6.99 6.93
C GLU A 362 5.51 -7.86 5.67
N TRP A 363 6.67 -8.51 5.56
CA TRP A 363 6.99 -9.41 4.45
C TRP A 363 6.28 -10.78 4.55
N LEU A 364 5.92 -11.22 5.76
CA LEU A 364 5.03 -12.37 5.96
C LEU A 364 3.60 -12.06 5.52
N GLY A 365 3.10 -10.87 5.85
CA GLY A 365 1.79 -10.36 5.41
C GLY A 365 1.72 -9.95 3.94
N GLY A 366 2.86 -9.95 3.23
CA GLY A 366 2.94 -9.75 1.79
C GLY A 366 2.86 -8.29 1.31
N SER A 367 2.95 -7.28 2.19
CA SER A 367 2.84 -5.89 1.74
C SER A 367 4.12 -5.35 1.11
N GLY A 368 5.31 -5.74 1.62
CA GLY A 368 6.60 -5.22 1.17
C GLY A 368 6.73 -3.69 1.35
N GLY A 369 7.92 -3.20 1.69
CA GLY A 369 8.05 -1.77 2.04
C GLY A 369 9.47 -1.28 2.21
N GLY A 370 9.62 -0.07 2.77
CA GLY A 370 10.88 0.50 3.22
C GLY A 370 10.96 0.52 4.74
N TRP A 371 12.12 0.89 5.29
CA TRP A 371 12.35 0.86 6.75
C TRP A 371 11.79 2.07 7.51
N GLN A 372 11.34 3.14 6.83
CA GLN A 372 10.95 4.39 7.50
C GLN A 372 9.68 4.26 8.35
N ASP A 373 8.86 3.26 8.04
CA ASP A 373 7.50 3.09 8.54
C ASP A 373 7.43 2.80 10.03
N SER A 374 8.48 2.18 10.59
CA SER A 374 8.63 1.97 12.04
C SER A 374 9.17 3.21 12.77
N GLY A 375 9.23 4.37 12.11
CA GLY A 375 9.79 5.60 12.69
C GLY A 375 9.12 6.03 13.99
N GLY A 376 7.86 5.65 14.23
CA GLY A 376 7.14 5.92 15.49
C GLY A 376 7.78 5.30 16.74
N VAL A 377 8.58 4.24 16.57
CA VAL A 377 9.31 3.59 17.68
C VAL A 377 10.34 4.53 18.32
N TRP A 378 10.94 5.42 17.53
CA TRP A 378 11.91 6.42 18.01
C TRP A 378 11.22 7.74 18.38
N PRO A 379 11.76 8.50 19.35
CA PRO A 379 11.21 9.79 19.74
C PRO A 379 11.47 10.90 18.70
N GLY A 380 10.61 11.92 18.75
CA GLY A 380 10.84 13.25 18.19
C GLY A 380 11.12 13.26 16.68
N MET A 381 11.88 14.27 16.27
CA MET A 381 12.44 14.40 14.92
C MET A 381 13.70 13.56 14.79
N LYS A 382 13.85 12.82 13.68
CA LYS A 382 15.02 11.99 13.41
C LYS A 382 15.37 11.94 11.93
N LEU A 383 16.67 11.99 11.66
CA LEU A 383 17.23 11.68 10.36
C LEU A 383 17.60 10.19 10.35
N ILE A 384 17.05 9.46 9.40
CA ILE A 384 17.27 8.04 9.22
C ILE A 384 18.07 7.86 7.93
N THR A 385 19.18 7.12 7.99
CA THR A 385 20.11 6.99 6.86
C THR A 385 20.48 5.54 6.58
N GLY A 386 20.66 5.22 5.29
CA GLY A 386 21.33 3.99 4.87
C GLY A 386 22.74 3.92 5.43
N VAL A 387 23.26 2.70 5.55
CA VAL A 387 24.59 2.42 6.11
C VAL A 387 25.30 1.45 5.19
N LEU A 388 26.59 1.69 4.92
CA LEU A 388 27.43 0.78 4.14
C LEU A 388 27.57 -0.58 4.87
N ALA A 389 27.52 -1.66 4.10
CA ALA A 389 27.83 -2.99 4.63
C ALA A 389 29.33 -3.09 4.92
N ALA A 390 29.68 -3.69 6.06
CA ALA A 390 31.04 -3.92 6.51
C ALA A 390 31.23 -5.40 6.89
N GLU A 391 32.49 -5.83 7.04
CA GLU A 391 32.82 -7.19 7.46
C GLU A 391 32.06 -7.57 8.75
N GLY A 392 31.39 -8.72 8.72
CA GLY A 392 30.51 -9.20 9.80
C GLY A 392 29.01 -8.90 9.61
N ASP A 393 28.65 -8.01 8.68
CA ASP A 393 27.25 -7.85 8.28
C ASP A 393 26.81 -9.00 7.34
N PRO A 394 25.57 -9.50 7.43
CA PRO A 394 25.05 -10.52 6.50
C PRO A 394 25.06 -10.10 5.03
N GLU A 395 25.06 -8.78 4.78
CA GLU A 395 25.04 -8.18 3.46
C GLU A 395 26.45 -7.95 2.87
N TYR A 396 27.52 -8.15 3.63
CA TYR A 396 28.88 -7.91 3.16
C TYR A 396 29.23 -8.83 1.99
N GLY A 397 29.68 -8.25 0.88
CA GLY A 397 29.92 -8.96 -0.39
C GLY A 397 28.66 -9.25 -1.22
N ILE A 398 27.45 -9.04 -0.68
CA ILE A 398 26.16 -9.29 -1.35
C ILE A 398 25.51 -7.98 -1.82
N SER A 399 25.62 -6.91 -1.03
CA SER A 399 25.14 -5.56 -1.37
C SER A 399 26.04 -4.46 -0.80
N ARG A 400 25.90 -3.23 -1.31
CA ARG A 400 26.72 -2.08 -0.87
C ARG A 400 26.33 -1.59 0.52
N GLY A 401 25.04 -1.62 0.84
CA GLY A 401 24.46 -1.17 2.09
C GLY A 401 23.80 -2.31 2.87
N ARG A 402 23.60 -2.07 4.17
CA ARG A 402 22.91 -2.97 5.10
C ARG A 402 21.40 -2.87 4.92
N LEU A 403 20.68 -3.92 5.30
CA LEU A 403 19.21 -3.88 5.38
C LEU A 403 18.75 -2.82 6.41
N MET A 404 19.49 -2.70 7.51
CA MET A 404 19.10 -1.87 8.65
C MET A 404 19.73 -0.48 8.61
N PRO A 405 18.92 0.59 8.77
CA PRO A 405 19.42 1.96 8.74
C PRO A 405 20.03 2.38 10.10
N ALA A 406 20.62 3.57 10.10
CA ALA A 406 20.97 4.30 11.31
C ALA A 406 19.92 5.38 11.60
N HIS A 407 19.58 5.55 12.88
CA HIS A 407 18.68 6.60 13.35
C HIS A 407 19.49 7.63 14.12
N ARG A 408 19.43 8.89 13.70
CA ARG A 408 19.99 10.04 14.42
C ARG A 408 18.83 10.92 14.89
N ILE A 409 18.56 10.89 16.20
CA ILE A 409 17.59 11.80 16.81
C ILE A 409 18.15 13.23 16.68
N LEU A 410 17.33 14.15 16.18
CA LEU A 410 17.68 15.56 16.06
C LEU A 410 17.63 16.19 17.44
N ASP A 411 18.71 16.85 17.85
CA ASP A 411 18.82 17.52 19.15
C ASP A 411 18.40 19.00 19.07
N GLU A 412 18.65 19.77 20.13
CA GLU A 412 18.33 21.20 20.19
C GLU A 412 19.12 22.05 19.18
N LYS A 413 20.32 21.60 18.76
CA LYS A 413 21.15 22.28 17.77
C LYS A 413 20.66 22.05 16.34
N ASP A 414 19.99 20.91 16.11
CA ASP A 414 19.33 20.60 14.84
C ASP A 414 17.96 21.28 14.75
N ALA A 415 17.16 21.25 15.82
CA ALA A 415 15.82 21.83 15.87
C ALA A 415 15.44 22.19 17.32
N SER A 416 15.54 23.47 17.66
CA SER A 416 15.25 23.98 19.00
C SER A 416 13.78 23.73 19.41
N PRO A 417 13.47 23.70 20.72
CA PRO A 417 12.09 23.59 21.20
C PRO A 417 11.16 24.68 20.63
N GLU A 418 11.69 25.89 20.43
CA GLU A 418 10.97 27.00 19.78
C GLU A 418 10.67 26.70 18.31
N THR A 419 11.64 26.19 17.54
CA THR A 419 11.39 25.76 16.16
C THR A 419 10.29 24.69 16.10
N ARG A 420 10.36 23.69 16.97
CA ARG A 420 9.37 22.61 17.04
C ARG A 420 7.97 23.13 17.36
N ARG A 421 7.86 24.07 18.30
CA ARG A 421 6.61 24.79 18.62
C ARG A 421 6.10 25.58 17.40
N ARG A 422 6.94 26.42 16.79
CA ARG A 422 6.55 27.23 15.62
C ARG A 422 6.09 26.39 14.44
N LEU A 423 6.73 25.25 14.19
CA LEU A 423 6.30 24.29 13.18
C LEU A 423 4.89 23.76 13.50
N GLN A 424 4.66 23.32 14.74
CA GLN A 424 3.34 22.87 15.19
C GLN A 424 2.30 23.97 15.04
N GLU A 425 2.61 25.21 15.42
CA GLU A 425 1.71 26.37 15.33
C GLU A 425 1.43 26.85 13.90
N SER A 426 2.21 26.39 12.92
CA SER A 426 2.05 26.77 11.50
C SER A 426 1.42 25.65 10.66
N LEU A 427 1.60 24.38 11.05
CA LEU A 427 1.13 23.23 10.27
C LEU A 427 -0.31 22.85 10.61
N VAL A 428 -1.12 22.66 9.57
CA VAL A 428 -2.42 21.98 9.62
C VAL A 428 -2.28 20.62 8.95
N LEU A 429 -2.56 19.57 9.70
CA LEU A 429 -2.48 18.18 9.24
C LEU A 429 -3.88 17.69 8.86
N VAL A 430 -4.01 17.00 7.72
CA VAL A 430 -5.32 16.53 7.24
C VAL A 430 -5.26 15.14 6.63
N HIS A 431 -6.41 14.45 6.71
CA HIS A 431 -6.75 13.29 5.90
C HIS A 431 -7.69 13.69 4.75
N GLY A 432 -7.29 13.52 3.50
CA GLY A 432 -8.10 13.93 2.34
C GLY A 432 -9.28 13.02 2.01
N GLY A 433 -9.40 11.88 2.69
CA GLY A 433 -10.52 10.93 2.56
C GLY A 433 -10.31 9.82 1.52
N MET A 434 -9.21 9.85 0.77
CA MET A 434 -8.88 8.80 -0.21
C MET A 434 -8.10 7.66 0.44
N ALA A 435 -8.38 6.42 0.01
CA ALA A 435 -7.55 5.25 0.29
C ALA A 435 -7.00 4.73 -1.05
N GLN A 436 -5.69 4.53 -1.16
CA GLN A 436 -5.07 4.11 -2.43
C GLN A 436 -4.01 3.02 -2.18
N ASN A 437 -3.91 2.08 -3.12
CA ASN A 437 -2.92 1.01 -3.07
C ASN A 437 -1.54 1.54 -3.47
N VAL A 438 -0.54 1.39 -2.60
CA VAL A 438 0.85 1.84 -2.83
C VAL A 438 1.76 0.77 -3.43
N GLY A 439 1.34 -0.50 -3.45
CA GLY A 439 2.13 -1.61 -3.99
C GLY A 439 2.65 -1.35 -5.41
N PRO A 440 1.78 -0.99 -6.37
CA PRO A 440 2.22 -0.65 -7.73
C PRO A 440 3.17 0.55 -7.82
N ILE A 441 3.10 1.48 -6.85
CA ILE A 441 4.02 2.62 -6.80
C ILE A 441 5.41 2.16 -6.35
N LEU A 442 5.48 1.21 -5.40
CA LEU A 442 6.78 0.67 -4.93
C LEU A 442 7.50 0.01 -6.10
N GLU A 443 6.77 -0.80 -6.87
CA GLU A 443 7.29 -1.44 -8.08
C GLU A 443 7.76 -0.41 -9.12
N MET A 444 7.00 0.66 -9.36
CA MET A 444 7.39 1.73 -10.29
C MET A 444 8.69 2.43 -9.88
N VAL A 445 8.82 2.82 -8.61
CA VAL A 445 10.02 3.51 -8.11
C VAL A 445 11.23 2.58 -8.17
N THR A 446 11.02 1.30 -7.82
CA THR A 446 12.01 0.22 -7.95
C THR A 446 12.55 0.11 -9.36
N GLU A 447 11.64 -0.03 -10.33
CA GLU A 447 11.96 -0.23 -11.73
C GLU A 447 12.76 0.94 -12.29
N LYS A 448 12.22 2.17 -12.17
CA LYS A 448 12.90 3.38 -12.67
C LYS A 448 14.28 3.60 -12.05
N TYR A 449 14.45 3.25 -10.78
CA TYR A 449 15.75 3.27 -10.13
C TYR A 449 16.72 2.27 -10.78
N LEU A 450 16.32 1.00 -10.92
CA LEU A 450 17.17 -0.06 -11.46
C LEU A 450 17.60 0.21 -12.90
N LEU A 451 16.70 0.82 -13.70
CA LEU A 451 16.95 1.23 -15.08
C LEU A 451 17.78 2.52 -15.21
N ARG A 452 17.98 3.25 -14.10
CA ARG A 452 18.62 4.58 -14.06
C ARG A 452 17.97 5.53 -15.08
N CYS A 453 16.64 5.60 -15.09
CA CYS A 453 15.91 6.54 -15.93
C CYS A 453 16.40 7.98 -15.65
N PRO A 454 16.80 8.77 -16.66
CA PRO A 454 17.56 10.01 -16.43
C PRO A 454 16.79 11.06 -15.60
N ALA A 455 15.52 11.27 -15.91
CA ALA A 455 14.70 12.27 -15.23
C ALA A 455 14.52 11.93 -13.74
N GLU A 456 14.26 10.67 -13.42
CA GLU A 456 14.06 10.20 -12.05
C GLU A 456 15.36 10.10 -11.26
N TRP A 457 16.47 9.79 -11.91
CA TRP A 457 17.79 9.84 -11.28
C TRP A 457 18.16 11.28 -10.90
N ASN A 458 17.99 12.23 -11.82
CA ASN A 458 18.23 13.66 -11.55
C ASN A 458 17.30 14.20 -10.46
N GLY A 459 16.00 13.86 -10.53
CA GLY A 459 15.04 14.20 -9.48
C GLY A 459 15.44 13.65 -8.11
N ARG A 460 16.06 12.46 -8.05
CA ARG A 460 16.54 11.90 -6.78
C ARG A 460 17.68 12.72 -6.18
N GLN A 461 18.62 13.18 -7.01
CA GLN A 461 19.72 14.04 -6.57
C GLN A 461 19.20 15.40 -6.10
N GLU A 462 18.22 15.98 -6.82
CA GLU A 462 17.56 17.22 -6.40
C GLU A 462 16.86 17.05 -5.04
N ALA A 463 16.13 15.94 -4.83
CA ALA A 463 15.44 15.68 -3.57
C ALA A 463 16.39 15.59 -2.36
N LEU A 464 17.62 15.10 -2.56
CA LEU A 464 18.67 15.08 -1.52
C LEU A 464 19.13 16.49 -1.16
N GLY A 465 19.36 17.35 -2.17
CA GLY A 465 19.67 18.76 -1.94
C GLY A 465 18.54 19.48 -1.17
N ILE A 466 17.29 19.21 -1.53
CA ILE A 466 16.12 19.79 -0.83
C ILE A 466 16.06 19.31 0.62
N LEU A 467 16.39 18.05 0.91
CA LEU A 467 16.46 17.57 2.30
C LEU A 467 17.48 18.39 3.12
N ASP A 468 18.65 18.68 2.55
CA ASP A 468 19.67 19.47 3.24
C ASP A 468 19.19 20.91 3.50
N GLU A 469 18.45 21.50 2.56
CA GLU A 469 17.80 22.80 2.76
C GLU A 469 16.76 22.76 3.90
N ILE A 470 15.95 21.70 3.99
CA ILE A 470 14.97 21.51 5.08
C ILE A 470 15.68 21.41 6.44
N LEU A 471 16.76 20.63 6.52
CA LEU A 471 17.55 20.50 7.74
C LEU A 471 18.15 21.84 8.18
N GLN A 472 18.66 22.64 7.24
CA GLN A 472 19.16 23.97 7.54
C GLN A 472 18.05 24.93 7.98
N ALA A 473 16.87 24.86 7.36
CA ALA A 473 15.72 25.68 7.73
C ALA A 473 15.20 25.34 9.14
N LEU A 474 15.15 24.05 9.51
CA LEU A 474 14.88 23.62 10.88
C LEU A 474 15.88 24.23 11.87
N LYS A 475 17.18 24.14 11.56
CA LYS A 475 18.24 24.70 12.40
C LYS A 475 18.12 26.21 12.61
N ARG A 476 17.66 26.95 11.59
CA ARG A 476 17.42 28.41 11.68
C ARG A 476 16.05 28.78 12.26
N GLY A 477 15.14 27.83 12.42
CA GLY A 477 13.75 28.10 12.79
C GLY A 477 12.94 28.84 11.71
N ASP A 478 13.25 28.58 10.44
CA ASP A 478 12.62 29.23 9.28
C ASP A 478 11.50 28.34 8.70
N ILE A 479 10.31 28.43 9.29
CA ILE A 479 9.15 27.62 8.87
C ILE A 479 8.66 27.94 7.44
N PRO A 480 8.63 29.22 6.99
CA PRO A 480 8.34 29.54 5.60
C PRO A 480 9.29 28.84 4.61
N ALA A 481 10.60 28.81 4.89
CA ALA A 481 11.55 28.11 4.04
C ALA A 481 11.30 26.59 3.99
N ILE A 482 10.88 25.98 5.11
CA ILE A 482 10.45 24.57 5.12
C ILE A 482 9.26 24.38 4.19
N GLY A 483 8.24 25.25 4.26
CA GLY A 483 7.05 25.17 3.40
C GLY A 483 7.37 25.34 1.91
N ALA A 484 8.26 26.27 1.57
CA ALA A 484 8.72 26.44 0.20
C ALA A 484 9.48 25.20 -0.31
N ALA A 485 10.38 24.65 0.51
CA ALA A 485 11.17 23.48 0.17
C ALA A 485 10.30 22.22 -0.03
N THR A 486 9.35 21.95 0.88
CA THR A 486 8.43 20.79 0.74
C THR A 486 7.51 20.94 -0.46
N THR A 487 7.04 22.15 -0.76
CA THR A 487 6.22 22.43 -1.95
C THR A 487 7.00 22.18 -3.25
N ARG A 488 8.26 22.67 -3.31
CA ARG A 488 9.14 22.44 -4.48
C ARG A 488 9.45 20.96 -4.63
N ASN A 489 9.75 20.26 -3.54
CA ASN A 489 9.99 18.81 -3.55
C ASN A 489 8.79 18.06 -4.15
N PHE A 490 7.58 18.40 -3.70
CA PHE A 490 6.33 17.80 -4.19
C PHE A 490 6.08 18.07 -5.68
N ARG A 491 6.24 19.33 -6.13
CA ARG A 491 5.95 19.73 -7.51
C ARG A 491 7.02 19.30 -8.52
N GLY A 492 8.27 19.15 -8.06
CA GLY A 492 9.39 18.74 -8.89
C GLY A 492 9.73 17.26 -8.68
N PRO A 493 10.80 16.95 -7.93
CA PRO A 493 11.41 15.63 -7.93
C PRO A 493 10.48 14.51 -7.50
N ILE A 494 9.57 14.73 -6.55
CA ILE A 494 8.61 13.70 -6.13
C ILE A 494 7.67 13.32 -7.29
N GLN A 495 7.08 14.29 -8.00
CA GLN A 495 6.20 13.99 -9.13
C GLN A 495 6.97 13.45 -10.35
N THR A 496 8.23 13.82 -10.54
CA THR A 496 9.10 13.23 -11.57
C THR A 496 9.35 11.75 -11.30
N ILE A 497 9.78 11.40 -10.08
CA ILE A 497 10.05 10.02 -9.68
C ILE A 497 8.75 9.21 -9.62
N ILE A 498 7.72 9.80 -9.01
CA ILE A 498 6.45 9.18 -8.65
C ILE A 498 5.28 10.00 -9.23
N PRO A 499 4.95 9.85 -10.52
CA PRO A 499 3.85 10.61 -11.14
C PRO A 499 2.50 10.42 -10.43
N TRP A 500 2.29 9.28 -9.77
CA TRP A 500 1.07 8.96 -9.02
C TRP A 500 1.07 9.51 -7.58
N ALA A 501 2.14 10.17 -7.13
CA ALA A 501 2.17 10.82 -5.82
C ALA A 501 1.17 12.00 -5.72
N SER A 502 0.79 12.55 -6.87
CA SER A 502 -0.24 13.59 -7.00
C SER A 502 -1.46 13.08 -7.77
N ASN A 503 -2.59 13.74 -7.59
CA ASN A 503 -3.82 13.51 -8.32
C ASN A 503 -4.62 14.81 -8.43
N TYR A 504 -5.65 14.80 -9.28
CA TYR A 504 -6.48 15.97 -9.54
C TYR A 504 -7.10 16.58 -8.26
N TYR A 505 -7.54 15.73 -7.32
CA TYR A 505 -8.11 16.18 -6.05
C TYR A 505 -7.08 16.97 -5.24
N THR A 506 -5.88 16.41 -5.03
CA THR A 506 -4.80 17.06 -4.27
C THR A 506 -4.43 18.41 -4.88
N GLU A 507 -4.27 18.47 -6.20
CA GLU A 507 -3.87 19.72 -6.88
C GLU A 507 -4.97 20.78 -6.78
N THR A 508 -6.23 20.37 -6.89
CA THR A 508 -7.38 21.26 -6.67
C THR A 508 -7.39 21.83 -5.26
N LEU A 509 -7.07 21.02 -4.24
CA LEU A 509 -6.98 21.50 -2.86
C LEU A 509 -5.86 22.54 -2.71
N ILE A 510 -4.66 22.24 -3.23
CA ILE A 510 -3.52 23.15 -3.15
C ILE A 510 -3.84 24.48 -3.84
N GLU A 511 -4.48 24.44 -5.02
CA GLU A 511 -4.86 25.64 -5.76
C GLU A 511 -5.90 26.48 -5.01
N ARG A 512 -6.98 25.86 -4.51
CA ARG A 512 -8.02 26.57 -3.74
C ARG A 512 -7.45 27.19 -2.47
N VAL A 513 -6.64 26.45 -1.72
CA VAL A 513 -6.01 26.95 -0.47
C VAL A 513 -5.01 28.06 -0.77
N SER A 514 -4.16 27.90 -1.77
CA SER A 514 -3.20 28.92 -2.16
C SER A 514 -3.88 30.21 -2.62
N THR A 515 -5.02 30.09 -3.31
CA THR A 515 -5.82 31.25 -3.76
C THR A 515 -6.49 31.95 -2.58
N GLU A 516 -7.06 31.20 -1.64
CA GLU A 516 -7.79 31.75 -0.49
C GLU A 516 -6.88 32.45 0.53
N PHE A 517 -5.70 31.88 0.81
CA PHE A 517 -4.80 32.38 1.86
C PHE A 517 -3.65 33.26 1.33
N GLY A 518 -3.35 33.23 0.03
CA GLY A 518 -2.32 34.06 -0.59
C GLY A 518 -0.97 33.96 0.12
N ARG A 519 -0.43 35.10 0.57
CA ARG A 519 0.88 35.19 1.25
C ARG A 519 0.94 34.48 2.62
N ASP A 520 -0.20 34.24 3.24
CA ASP A 520 -0.27 33.56 4.53
C ASP A 520 -0.21 32.03 4.38
N PHE A 521 -0.29 31.50 3.16
CA PHE A 521 0.02 30.12 2.84
C PHE A 521 1.49 29.97 2.48
N TRP A 522 2.24 29.27 3.32
CA TRP A 522 3.69 29.11 3.18
C TRP A 522 4.09 27.85 2.41
N GLY A 523 3.22 26.83 2.35
CA GLY A 523 3.49 25.68 1.48
C GLY A 523 2.66 24.44 1.75
N PHE A 524 2.76 23.51 0.79
CA PHE A 524 2.18 22.18 0.83
C PHE A 524 3.23 21.13 1.19
N TRP A 525 2.81 20.15 1.97
CA TRP A 525 3.63 19.04 2.41
C TRP A 525 2.87 17.72 2.21
N MET A 526 3.40 16.85 1.35
CA MET A 526 2.89 15.48 1.19
C MET A 526 3.36 14.59 2.35
N LEU A 527 2.43 13.86 2.98
CA LEU A 527 2.78 12.87 4.01
C LEU A 527 2.89 11.47 3.40
N GLY A 528 3.91 10.72 3.82
CA GLY A 528 4.19 9.42 3.25
C GLY A 528 4.44 9.54 1.76
N GLY A 529 3.89 8.61 0.98
CA GLY A 529 4.30 8.46 -0.42
C GLY A 529 3.25 8.70 -1.50
N MET A 530 2.05 9.15 -1.11
CA MET A 530 0.98 9.47 -2.06
C MET A 530 -0.02 10.44 -1.41
N SER A 531 -0.32 11.55 -2.09
CA SER A 531 -1.24 12.59 -1.61
C SER A 531 -2.72 12.21 -1.79
N GLY A 532 -3.61 12.90 -1.06
CA GLY A 532 -5.06 12.63 -1.03
C GLY A 532 -5.50 11.73 0.14
N GLY A 533 -4.55 10.95 0.69
CA GLY A 533 -4.69 10.24 1.97
C GLY A 533 -4.27 11.14 3.14
N GLY A 534 -2.96 11.37 3.33
CA GLY A 534 -2.41 12.28 4.36
C GLY A 534 -1.68 13.48 3.75
N MET A 535 -1.94 14.69 4.25
CA MET A 535 -1.38 15.94 3.74
C MET A 535 -1.14 16.95 4.87
N GLY A 536 -0.18 17.85 4.66
CA GLY A 536 0.14 18.99 5.53
C GLY A 536 0.07 20.30 4.76
N PHE A 537 -0.51 21.33 5.38
CA PHE A 537 -0.57 22.68 4.83
C PHE A 537 0.03 23.65 5.86
N ILE A 538 1.04 24.41 5.44
CA ILE A 538 1.78 25.32 6.32
C ILE A 538 1.26 26.73 6.09
N PHE A 539 0.89 27.40 7.18
CA PHE A 539 0.35 28.75 7.19
C PHE A 539 1.12 29.64 8.17
N SER A 540 0.92 30.95 8.03
CA SER A 540 1.20 31.89 9.12
C SER A 540 0.47 31.46 10.40
N PRO A 541 1.14 31.41 11.57
CA PRO A 541 0.54 30.99 12.84
C PRO A 541 -0.77 31.72 13.16
N SER A 542 -0.83 33.02 12.84
CA SER A 542 -2.02 33.87 13.03
C SER A 542 -3.27 33.39 12.29
N ARG A 543 -3.10 32.65 11.18
CA ARG A 543 -4.19 32.15 10.34
C ARG A 543 -4.50 30.66 10.57
N LYS A 544 -3.73 29.94 11.38
CA LYS A 544 -3.88 28.47 11.55
C LYS A 544 -5.29 28.06 12.00
N ALA A 545 -5.88 28.78 12.94
CA ALA A 545 -7.21 28.45 13.47
C ALA A 545 -8.31 28.55 12.39
N GLU A 546 -8.27 29.63 11.60
CA GLU A 546 -9.14 29.82 10.44
C GLU A 546 -8.88 28.76 9.36
N ALA A 547 -7.60 28.51 9.07
CA ALA A 547 -7.18 27.54 8.05
C ALA A 547 -7.71 26.13 8.33
N LYS A 548 -7.75 25.67 9.59
CA LYS A 548 -8.35 24.37 9.94
C LYS A 548 -9.81 24.26 9.51
N GLN A 549 -10.62 25.27 9.83
CA GLN A 549 -12.06 25.26 9.52
C GLN A 549 -12.29 25.34 8.00
N ARG A 550 -11.56 26.23 7.33
CA ARG A 550 -11.66 26.43 5.89
C ARG A 550 -11.20 25.21 5.10
N LEU A 551 -10.10 24.58 5.51
CA LEU A 551 -9.56 23.40 4.84
C LEU A 551 -10.53 22.22 4.94
N GLN A 552 -11.18 22.00 6.09
CA GLN A 552 -12.24 20.99 6.22
C GLN A 552 -13.37 21.22 5.21
N LEU A 553 -13.84 22.46 5.06
CA LEU A 553 -14.90 22.80 4.12
C LEU A 553 -14.47 22.59 2.66
N ILE A 554 -13.28 23.08 2.29
CA ILE A 554 -12.72 22.94 0.95
C ILE A 554 -12.59 21.46 0.59
N MET A 555 -12.07 20.62 1.49
CA MET A 555 -11.96 19.18 1.26
C MET A 555 -13.33 18.52 1.08
N SER A 556 -14.29 18.76 1.98
CA SER A 556 -15.62 18.16 1.88
C SER A 556 -16.38 18.61 0.62
N GLN A 557 -16.26 19.87 0.20
CA GLN A 557 -16.85 20.35 -1.05
C GLN A 557 -16.21 19.68 -2.26
N THR A 558 -14.87 19.68 -2.33
CA THR A 558 -14.13 19.09 -3.46
C THR A 558 -14.36 17.58 -3.54
N LYS A 559 -14.46 16.87 -2.41
CA LYS A 559 -14.85 15.46 -2.38
C LYS A 559 -16.24 15.25 -3.01
N ARG A 560 -17.24 16.05 -2.63
CA ARG A 560 -18.60 15.92 -3.20
C ARG A 560 -18.59 16.13 -4.71
N GLU A 561 -17.85 17.11 -5.20
CA GLU A 561 -17.72 17.41 -6.63
C GLU A 561 -17.11 16.24 -7.43
N LEU A 562 -16.23 15.46 -6.80
CA LEU A 562 -15.43 14.40 -7.42
C LEU A 562 -15.84 12.97 -7.02
N SER A 563 -16.86 12.80 -6.18
CA SER A 563 -17.26 11.50 -5.63
C SER A 563 -17.65 10.47 -6.69
N ALA A 564 -18.21 10.94 -7.81
CA ALA A 564 -18.55 10.10 -8.96
C ALA A 564 -17.34 9.73 -9.84
N ALA A 565 -16.21 10.44 -9.73
CA ALA A 565 -15.03 10.29 -10.57
C ALA A 565 -13.84 9.64 -9.86
N LEU A 566 -13.72 9.84 -8.55
CA LEU A 566 -12.60 9.39 -7.72
C LEU A 566 -13.08 8.61 -6.49
N PRO A 567 -12.37 7.54 -6.09
CA PRO A 567 -12.75 6.76 -4.93
C PRO A 567 -12.36 7.47 -3.63
N PHE A 568 -13.35 7.71 -2.76
CA PHE A 568 -13.17 8.17 -1.39
C PHE A 568 -13.65 7.10 -0.42
N ALA A 569 -12.84 6.80 0.59
CA ALA A 569 -13.16 5.79 1.61
C ALA A 569 -13.96 6.37 2.79
N MET A 570 -13.89 7.69 3.00
CA MET A 570 -14.47 8.36 4.16
C MET A 570 -14.67 9.87 3.91
N GLU A 571 -15.24 10.60 4.86
CA GLU A 571 -15.14 12.07 4.89
C GLU A 571 -13.70 12.53 5.17
N PRO A 572 -13.23 13.62 4.56
CA PRO A 572 -11.95 14.22 4.92
C PRO A 572 -11.96 14.68 6.37
N VAL A 573 -10.80 14.71 7.01
CA VAL A 573 -10.66 15.02 8.44
C VAL A 573 -9.47 15.96 8.65
N VAL A 574 -9.62 16.92 9.56
CA VAL A 574 -8.50 17.73 10.06
C VAL A 574 -8.01 17.15 11.39
N TYR A 575 -6.70 17.06 11.56
CA TYR A 575 -6.07 16.58 12.78
C TYR A 575 -5.47 17.73 13.60
N ASP A 576 -5.65 17.61 14.91
CA ASP A 576 -4.74 18.19 15.88
C ASP A 576 -3.59 17.20 16.11
N PHE A 577 -2.36 17.71 16.25
CA PHE A 577 -1.19 16.87 16.46
C PHE A 577 -0.21 17.52 17.42
N ALA A 578 0.61 16.68 18.06
CA ALA A 578 1.75 17.10 18.86
C ALA A 578 2.97 16.25 18.52
N ILE A 579 4.17 16.85 18.58
CA ILE A 579 5.42 16.10 18.44
C ILE A 579 5.62 15.24 19.69
N ASN A 580 5.76 13.93 19.49
CA ASN A 580 5.97 12.98 20.57
C ASN A 580 7.48 12.79 20.82
N GLU A 581 7.98 13.33 21.93
CA GLU A 581 9.39 13.23 22.32
C GLU A 581 9.75 11.93 23.07
N ARG A 582 8.81 10.97 23.19
CA ARG A 582 9.01 9.70 23.91
C ARG A 582 9.25 8.50 22.98
N GLY A 583 8.64 8.50 21.80
CA GLY A 583 8.58 7.31 20.94
C GLY A 583 7.63 6.26 21.53
N THR A 584 7.90 4.98 21.26
CA THR A 584 7.08 3.90 21.85
C THR A 584 7.27 3.80 23.36
N TRP A 585 6.18 3.58 24.08
CA TRP A 585 6.16 3.57 25.54
C TRP A 585 5.24 2.48 26.08
N ALA A 586 5.68 1.78 27.12
CA ALA A 586 4.87 0.74 27.77
C ALA A 586 4.46 1.10 29.20
N ASP A 587 3.21 0.77 29.54
CA ASP A 587 2.64 0.88 30.88
C ASP A 587 2.06 -0.47 31.32
N LEU A 588 2.15 -0.77 32.62
CA LEU A 588 1.50 -1.94 33.22
C LEU A 588 0.22 -1.49 33.92
N LEU A 589 -0.92 -1.95 33.42
CA LEU A 589 -2.23 -1.73 34.04
C LEU A 589 -2.48 -2.84 35.05
N SER A 590 -2.83 -2.48 36.29
CA SER A 590 -2.98 -3.43 37.41
C SER A 590 -4.15 -3.03 38.32
N GLY A 591 -4.64 -3.96 39.12
CA GLY A 591 -5.79 -3.76 39.99
C GLY A 591 -7.04 -3.34 39.21
N ASP A 592 -7.75 -2.33 39.70
CA ASP A 592 -8.96 -1.77 39.07
C ASP A 592 -8.71 -1.06 37.73
N GLN A 593 -7.45 -0.75 37.41
CA GLN A 593 -7.04 -0.16 36.13
C GLN A 593 -6.76 -1.20 35.05
N ALA A 594 -6.70 -2.50 35.37
CA ALA A 594 -6.45 -3.59 34.43
C ALA A 594 -7.66 -3.89 33.52
N LEU A 595 -8.16 -2.86 32.83
CA LEU A 595 -9.27 -2.92 31.89
C LEU A 595 -8.78 -2.63 30.46
N MET A 596 -9.40 -3.32 29.50
CA MET A 596 -9.18 -3.10 28.07
C MET A 596 -9.83 -1.78 27.61
N PRO A 597 -9.49 -1.25 26.41
CA PRO A 597 -10.13 -0.05 25.89
C PRO A 597 -11.64 -0.26 25.67
N SER A 598 -12.42 0.81 25.74
CA SER A 598 -13.89 0.78 25.66
C SER A 598 -14.44 0.03 24.43
N GLY A 599 -13.84 0.23 23.25
CA GLY A 599 -14.22 -0.45 22.02
C GLY A 599 -14.03 -1.97 22.05
N TYR A 600 -13.10 -2.48 22.86
CA TYR A 600 -12.94 -3.93 23.07
C TYR A 600 -14.19 -4.51 23.75
N TYR A 601 -14.71 -3.83 24.78
CA TYR A 601 -15.88 -4.32 25.51
C TYR A 601 -17.16 -4.26 24.68
N ALA A 602 -17.29 -3.25 23.80
CA ALA A 602 -18.39 -3.18 22.84
C ALA A 602 -18.43 -4.41 21.89
N LEU A 603 -17.27 -4.97 21.57
CA LEU A 603 -17.14 -6.17 20.73
C LEU A 603 -17.32 -7.48 21.54
N VAL A 604 -16.73 -7.54 22.73
CA VAL A 604 -16.57 -8.80 23.48
C VAL A 604 -17.74 -9.09 24.42
N LEU A 605 -18.37 -8.07 25.01
CA LEU A 605 -19.44 -8.29 26.00
C LEU A 605 -20.77 -8.80 25.41
N PRO A 606 -21.29 -8.29 24.28
CA PRO A 606 -22.59 -8.76 23.76
C PRO A 606 -22.69 -10.30 23.59
N PRO A 607 -21.71 -11.01 23.01
CA PRO A 607 -21.78 -12.46 22.93
C PRO A 607 -21.55 -13.18 24.28
N LEU A 608 -20.81 -12.56 25.22
CA LEU A 608 -20.62 -13.14 26.56
C LEU A 608 -21.89 -13.02 27.41
N LEU A 609 -22.61 -11.90 27.34
CA LEU A 609 -23.85 -11.67 28.09
C LEU A 609 -25.01 -12.57 27.63
N ARG A 610 -24.89 -13.18 26.44
CA ARG A 610 -25.85 -14.17 25.93
C ARG A 610 -25.57 -15.61 26.41
N GLN A 611 -24.42 -15.85 27.06
CA GLN A 611 -24.06 -17.17 27.58
C GLN A 611 -24.58 -17.34 29.00
N GLU A 612 -24.71 -18.60 29.43
CA GLU A 612 -25.03 -18.92 30.82
C GLU A 612 -23.91 -18.43 31.74
N TRP A 613 -24.25 -17.68 32.78
CA TRP A 613 -23.24 -17.08 33.68
C TRP A 613 -22.27 -18.12 34.24
N GLN A 614 -22.74 -19.34 34.52
CA GLN A 614 -21.93 -20.44 35.05
C GLN A 614 -20.84 -20.93 34.09
N THR A 615 -20.96 -20.73 32.78
CA THR A 615 -19.97 -21.20 31.79
C THR A 615 -18.85 -20.19 31.53
N ILE A 616 -19.01 -18.95 31.98
CA ILE A 616 -17.99 -17.88 31.89
C ILE A 616 -16.92 -18.10 32.98
N THR A 617 -15.64 -17.95 32.63
CA THR A 617 -14.51 -18.12 33.57
C THR A 617 -14.56 -17.10 34.73
N GLN A 618 -13.96 -17.44 35.87
CA GLN A 618 -13.95 -16.57 37.05
C GLN A 618 -13.27 -15.23 36.77
N SER A 619 -12.12 -15.25 36.10
CA SER A 619 -11.41 -14.04 35.65
C SER A 619 -12.28 -13.13 34.78
N ARG A 620 -13.09 -13.70 33.89
CA ARG A 620 -13.96 -12.94 32.99
C ARG A 620 -15.16 -12.34 33.70
N ARG A 621 -15.74 -13.04 34.68
CA ARG A 621 -16.79 -12.48 35.54
C ARG A 621 -16.27 -11.30 36.35
N ALA A 622 -15.10 -11.44 36.95
CA ALA A 622 -14.43 -10.36 37.67
C ALA A 622 -14.19 -9.13 36.77
N GLU A 623 -13.79 -9.35 35.52
CA GLU A 623 -13.63 -8.27 34.53
C GLU A 623 -14.97 -7.57 34.23
N ILE A 624 -16.06 -8.32 34.06
CA ILE A 624 -17.40 -7.75 33.83
C ILE A 624 -17.84 -6.88 35.03
N ASP A 625 -17.61 -7.35 36.26
CA ASP A 625 -17.95 -6.61 37.47
C ASP A 625 -17.14 -5.30 37.58
N GLN A 626 -15.82 -5.38 37.39
CA GLN A 626 -14.94 -4.22 37.42
C GLN A 626 -15.25 -3.23 36.30
N PHE A 627 -15.57 -3.72 35.10
CA PHE A 627 -16.00 -2.86 34.00
C PHE A 627 -17.34 -2.18 34.29
N GLY A 628 -18.28 -2.88 34.93
CA GLY A 628 -19.55 -2.32 35.37
C GLY A 628 -19.39 -1.21 36.41
N ILE A 629 -18.44 -1.35 37.35
CA ILE A 629 -18.04 -0.29 38.29
C ILE A 629 -17.43 0.89 37.52
N ALA A 630 -16.49 0.61 36.61
CA ALA A 630 -15.83 1.64 35.82
C ALA A 630 -16.82 2.45 34.96
N CYS A 631 -17.85 1.82 34.38
CA CYS A 631 -18.91 2.51 33.64
C CYS A 631 -19.70 3.53 34.48
N ARG A 632 -19.77 3.33 35.81
CA ARG A 632 -20.46 4.26 36.74
C ARG A 632 -19.55 5.38 37.23
N GLN A 633 -18.23 5.15 37.28
CA GLN A 633 -17.27 6.07 37.90
C GLN A 633 -16.44 6.87 36.90
N ARG A 634 -16.14 6.31 35.71
CA ARG A 634 -15.28 6.93 34.71
C ARG A 634 -16.10 7.68 33.68
N GLN A 635 -15.80 8.97 33.52
CA GLN A 635 -16.48 9.84 32.56
C GLN A 635 -16.33 9.34 31.11
N GLU A 636 -15.18 8.76 30.77
CA GLU A 636 -14.86 8.22 29.43
C GLU A 636 -15.75 7.03 29.01
N LEU A 637 -16.35 6.33 29.97
CA LEU A 637 -17.21 5.16 29.73
C LEU A 637 -18.71 5.51 29.78
N ARG A 638 -19.05 6.79 29.94
CA ARG A 638 -20.43 7.25 30.01
C ARG A 638 -21.17 6.91 28.71
N GLY A 639 -22.35 6.30 28.83
CA GLY A 639 -23.15 5.86 27.68
C GLY A 639 -22.83 4.46 27.17
N MET A 640 -21.76 3.81 27.65
CA MET A 640 -21.38 2.46 27.23
C MET A 640 -22.46 1.41 27.55
N VAL A 641 -23.16 1.56 28.68
CA VAL A 641 -24.29 0.68 29.04
C VAL A 641 -25.39 0.74 27.98
N GLN A 642 -25.68 1.93 27.44
CA GLN A 642 -26.64 2.09 26.35
C GLN A 642 -26.12 1.45 25.06
N THR A 643 -24.85 1.64 24.72
CA THR A 643 -24.22 1.00 23.55
C THR A 643 -24.32 -0.52 23.61
N LEU A 644 -24.07 -1.12 24.77
CA LEU A 644 -24.20 -2.57 24.97
C LEU A 644 -25.66 -3.03 24.87
N PHE A 645 -26.59 -2.27 25.44
CA PHE A 645 -28.02 -2.56 25.36
C PHE A 645 -28.52 -2.53 23.91
N ASP A 646 -28.13 -1.49 23.15
CA ASP A 646 -28.45 -1.33 21.73
C ASP A 646 -27.85 -2.43 20.85
N ALA A 647 -26.64 -2.92 21.19
CA ALA A 647 -26.01 -4.04 20.49
C ALA A 647 -26.68 -5.39 20.78
N MET A 648 -27.31 -5.54 21.95
CA MET A 648 -28.00 -6.77 22.32
C MET A 648 -29.41 -6.88 21.73
N LEU A 649 -30.10 -5.75 21.51
CA LEU A 649 -31.46 -5.71 20.95
C LEU A 649 -31.46 -5.54 19.43
N PRO A 650 -32.19 -6.37 18.65
CA PRO A 650 -32.34 -6.17 17.21
C PRO A 650 -33.10 -4.86 16.95
N ARG A 651 -32.42 -3.84 16.40
CA ARG A 651 -33.11 -2.66 15.88
C ARG A 651 -33.95 -3.07 14.67
N VAL A 652 -35.27 -2.97 14.79
CA VAL A 652 -36.15 -2.86 13.62
C VAL A 652 -35.74 -1.57 12.93
N LYS A 653 -35.05 -1.66 11.77
CA LYS A 653 -34.68 -0.49 10.98
C LYS A 653 -35.95 0.31 10.64
N THR A 654 -36.20 1.33 11.44
CA THR A 654 -37.25 2.33 11.25
C THR A 654 -36.49 3.63 11.08
N GLY A 655 -36.20 4.00 9.83
CA GLY A 655 -35.37 5.17 9.53
C GLY A 655 -35.21 5.43 8.05
N HIS A 656 -36.11 6.26 7.53
CA HIS A 656 -36.04 7.14 6.36
C HIS A 656 -34.77 7.11 5.51
N SER A 657 -34.79 6.30 4.45
CA SER A 657 -34.26 6.65 3.13
C SER A 657 -35.43 6.74 2.16
N ASP A 658 -35.31 7.53 1.10
CA ASP A 658 -36.23 7.57 -0.05
C ASP A 658 -36.25 6.21 -0.79
N ASP A 659 -36.69 5.15 -0.12
CA ASP A 659 -36.71 3.80 -0.66
C ASP A 659 -37.92 3.67 -1.58
N GLN A 660 -37.74 4.08 -2.83
CA GLN A 660 -38.48 3.48 -3.93
C GLN A 660 -38.35 1.96 -3.80
N SER A 661 -39.47 1.24 -3.91
CA SER A 661 -39.43 -0.22 -3.89
C SER A 661 -38.49 -0.71 -5.00
N LEU A 662 -37.77 -1.82 -4.76
CA LEU A 662 -36.91 -2.43 -5.79
C LEU A 662 -37.67 -2.64 -7.10
N GLU A 663 -38.95 -3.01 -7.00
CA GLU A 663 -39.83 -3.17 -8.16
C GLU A 663 -40.01 -1.88 -8.96
N SER A 664 -40.24 -0.75 -8.27
CA SER A 664 -40.31 0.57 -8.91
C SER A 664 -38.99 0.95 -9.59
N LEU A 665 -37.86 0.67 -8.95
CA LEU A 665 -36.53 0.93 -9.52
C LEU A 665 -36.25 0.09 -10.76
N LEU A 666 -36.58 -1.19 -10.73
CA LEU A 666 -36.40 -2.10 -11.87
C LEU A 666 -37.27 -1.67 -13.06
N ALA A 667 -38.54 -1.32 -12.82
CA ALA A 667 -39.45 -0.84 -13.85
C ALA A 667 -38.96 0.49 -14.47
N ALA A 668 -38.57 1.46 -13.63
CA ALA A 668 -38.10 2.77 -14.08
C ALA A 668 -36.82 2.69 -14.94
N ASN A 669 -36.01 1.65 -14.74
CA ASN A 669 -34.75 1.44 -15.46
C ASN A 669 -34.84 0.40 -16.59
N GLY A 670 -36.06 0.00 -16.99
CA GLY A 670 -36.28 -0.90 -18.13
C GLY A 670 -35.79 -2.33 -17.91
N PHE A 671 -35.80 -2.82 -16.68
CA PHE A 671 -35.35 -4.18 -16.36
C PHE A 671 -36.30 -5.25 -16.94
N ASP A 672 -35.76 -6.14 -17.77
CA ASP A 672 -36.49 -7.30 -18.27
C ASP A 672 -36.50 -8.44 -17.25
N ARG A 673 -37.57 -8.47 -16.44
CA ARG A 673 -37.78 -9.51 -15.42
C ARG A 673 -37.91 -10.90 -16.02
N ALA A 674 -38.52 -11.03 -17.19
CA ALA A 674 -38.74 -12.32 -17.83
C ALA A 674 -37.40 -12.94 -18.27
N GLN A 675 -36.56 -12.14 -18.95
CA GLN A 675 -35.22 -12.55 -19.33
C GLN A 675 -34.35 -12.89 -18.10
N HIS A 676 -34.40 -12.07 -17.04
CA HIS A 676 -33.60 -12.32 -15.84
C HIS A 676 -34.00 -13.62 -15.14
N GLU A 677 -35.30 -13.87 -14.94
CA GLU A 677 -35.76 -15.11 -14.31
C GLU A 677 -35.49 -16.33 -15.21
N GLN A 678 -35.53 -16.18 -16.53
CA GLN A 678 -35.09 -17.23 -17.46
C GLN A 678 -33.60 -17.58 -17.24
N ILE A 679 -32.70 -16.59 -17.25
CA ILE A 679 -31.26 -16.80 -17.02
C ILE A 679 -31.02 -17.44 -15.63
N ARG A 680 -31.73 -16.96 -14.60
CA ARG A 680 -31.64 -17.51 -13.24
C ARG A 680 -32.11 -18.97 -13.19
N ASN A 681 -33.20 -19.31 -13.87
CA ASN A 681 -33.70 -20.68 -13.97
C ASN A 681 -32.74 -21.56 -14.76
N ASP A 682 -32.20 -21.08 -15.88
CA ASP A 682 -31.22 -21.80 -16.70
C ASP A 682 -29.91 -22.04 -15.93
N LEU A 683 -29.46 -21.10 -15.09
CA LEU A 683 -28.34 -21.28 -14.15
C LEU A 683 -28.65 -22.32 -13.06
N LYS A 684 -29.81 -22.22 -12.39
CA LYS A 684 -30.21 -23.16 -11.32
C LYS A 684 -30.41 -24.59 -11.83
N THR A 685 -30.95 -24.73 -13.04
CA THR A 685 -31.17 -26.02 -13.70
C THR A 685 -29.91 -26.53 -14.42
N GLY A 686 -28.82 -25.76 -14.41
CA GLY A 686 -27.54 -26.15 -15.00
C GLY A 686 -27.52 -26.12 -16.53
N ARG A 687 -28.53 -25.56 -17.20
CA ARG A 687 -28.52 -25.32 -18.66
C ARG A 687 -27.48 -24.28 -19.05
N ILE A 688 -27.26 -23.29 -18.19
CA ILE A 688 -26.13 -22.35 -18.25
C ILE A 688 -25.19 -22.71 -17.10
N GLY A 689 -23.92 -22.95 -17.40
CA GLY A 689 -22.91 -23.29 -16.39
C GLY A 689 -21.60 -23.77 -17.01
N LEU A 690 -20.52 -23.83 -16.23
CA LEU A 690 -19.18 -24.22 -16.72
C LEU A 690 -19.16 -25.59 -17.43
N ALA A 691 -20.04 -26.51 -17.04
CA ALA A 691 -20.17 -27.82 -17.67
C ALA A 691 -20.80 -27.75 -19.09
N GLN A 692 -21.75 -26.83 -19.29
CA GLN A 692 -22.49 -26.63 -20.55
C GLN A 692 -21.89 -25.53 -21.44
N ASN A 693 -21.06 -24.64 -20.89
CA ASN A 693 -20.23 -23.68 -21.63
C ASN A 693 -19.01 -24.36 -22.28
N ARG A 694 -19.25 -25.50 -22.93
CA ARG A 694 -18.28 -26.21 -23.75
C ARG A 694 -18.78 -26.18 -25.18
N LEU A 695 -17.86 -26.05 -26.12
CA LEU A 695 -18.19 -26.33 -27.50
C LEU A 695 -18.76 -27.77 -27.58
N PRO A 696 -19.83 -28.01 -28.35
CA PRO A 696 -20.36 -29.36 -28.56
C PRO A 696 -19.22 -30.31 -28.97
N THR A 697 -19.31 -31.59 -28.62
CA THR A 697 -18.31 -32.59 -29.07
C THR A 697 -18.23 -32.72 -30.59
N THR A 698 -19.27 -32.26 -31.30
CA THR A 698 -19.33 -32.16 -32.76
C THR A 698 -18.70 -30.89 -33.33
N ALA A 699 -18.30 -29.93 -32.48
CA ALA A 699 -17.64 -28.71 -32.93
C ALA A 699 -16.27 -29.05 -33.52
N LYS A 700 -16.10 -28.76 -34.80
CA LYS A 700 -14.81 -28.87 -35.47
C LYS A 700 -14.02 -27.60 -35.19
N ILE A 701 -12.95 -27.72 -34.41
CA ILE A 701 -12.00 -26.62 -34.17
C ILE A 701 -10.86 -26.82 -35.16
N GLU A 702 -10.77 -25.93 -36.14
CA GLU A 702 -9.70 -25.92 -37.15
C GLU A 702 -8.85 -24.67 -36.97
N GLU A 703 -7.57 -24.75 -37.33
CA GLU A 703 -6.71 -23.57 -37.42
C GLU A 703 -7.23 -22.62 -38.50
N VAL A 704 -7.17 -21.32 -38.19
CA VAL A 704 -7.52 -20.25 -39.13
C VAL A 704 -6.55 -20.29 -40.31
N ARG A 705 -7.07 -20.32 -41.54
CA ARG A 705 -6.25 -20.31 -42.76
C ARG A 705 -5.87 -18.88 -43.13
N ASP A 706 -4.79 -18.73 -43.89
CA ASP A 706 -4.37 -17.41 -44.41
C ASP A 706 -5.46 -16.74 -45.28
N THR A 707 -6.35 -17.52 -45.87
CA THR A 707 -7.50 -17.01 -46.65
C THR A 707 -8.66 -16.51 -45.78
N ASP A 708 -8.73 -16.91 -44.52
CA ASP A 708 -9.85 -16.59 -43.63
C ASP A 708 -9.67 -15.21 -42.97
N VAL A 709 -8.47 -14.64 -43.03
CA VAL A 709 -8.12 -13.36 -42.41
C VAL A 709 -7.33 -12.49 -43.37
N VAL A 710 -7.78 -11.25 -43.56
CA VAL A 710 -6.99 -10.22 -44.24
C VAL A 710 -6.10 -9.52 -43.21
N ASP A 711 -4.79 -9.74 -43.28
CA ASP A 711 -3.84 -9.06 -42.38
C ASP A 711 -3.54 -7.63 -42.86
N LEU A 712 -4.07 -6.64 -42.12
CA LEU A 712 -3.82 -5.22 -42.38
C LEU A 712 -2.63 -4.67 -41.54
N SER A 713 -2.04 -5.48 -40.67
CA SER A 713 -1.03 -5.06 -39.66
C SER A 713 0.32 -4.72 -40.30
N ASP A 714 0.80 -5.56 -41.22
CA ASP A 714 2.08 -5.35 -41.92
C ASP A 714 2.02 -4.17 -42.90
N LYS A 715 0.84 -3.91 -43.48
CA LYS A 715 0.58 -2.78 -44.37
C LYS A 715 0.53 -1.43 -43.63
N MET A 716 0.11 -1.42 -42.36
CA MET A 716 0.05 -0.20 -41.55
C MET A 716 1.38 0.17 -40.87
N ARG A 717 2.28 -0.79 -40.56
CA ARG A 717 3.58 -0.51 -39.91
C ARG A 717 4.62 0.13 -40.83
N HIS A 718 4.57 -0.14 -42.14
CA HIS A 718 5.44 0.53 -43.11
C HIS A 718 5.00 2.00 -43.38
N SER A 719 3.94 2.50 -42.73
CA SER A 719 3.30 3.79 -43.07
C SER A 719 3.79 5.04 -42.31
N ALA A 720 4.98 5.00 -41.72
CA ALA A 720 5.70 6.26 -41.49
C ALA A 720 6.30 6.81 -42.80
N THR A 721 6.52 5.96 -43.80
CA THR A 721 7.10 6.34 -45.11
C THR A 721 6.40 5.72 -46.33
N ALA A 722 5.61 4.66 -46.19
CA ALA A 722 4.73 4.15 -47.24
C ALA A 722 3.33 4.76 -47.10
N ALA A 723 2.82 5.39 -48.15
CA ALA A 723 1.45 5.89 -48.16
C ALA A 723 0.49 4.76 -47.73
N PRO A 724 -0.48 5.01 -46.81
CA PRO A 724 -1.56 4.06 -46.59
C PRO A 724 -2.16 3.70 -47.94
N ASP A 725 -2.75 2.51 -48.07
CA ASP A 725 -3.50 2.15 -49.27
C ASP A 725 -4.58 3.23 -49.49
N ASN A 726 -4.28 4.21 -50.35
CA ASN A 726 -4.92 5.53 -50.34
C ASN A 726 -6.42 5.39 -50.56
N ALA A 727 -6.84 4.34 -51.26
CA ALA A 727 -8.23 4.02 -51.52
C ALA A 727 -9.04 3.71 -50.24
N LEU A 728 -8.50 2.89 -49.32
CA LEU A 728 -9.21 2.54 -48.08
C LEU A 728 -9.27 3.72 -47.10
N ALA A 729 -8.17 4.49 -47.01
CA ALA A 729 -8.14 5.69 -46.20
C ALA A 729 -9.11 6.76 -46.74
N GLU A 730 -9.15 6.95 -48.05
CA GLU A 730 -10.07 7.89 -48.71
C GLU A 730 -11.53 7.46 -48.57
N ALA A 731 -11.84 6.16 -48.72
CA ALA A 731 -13.17 5.62 -48.46
C ALA A 731 -13.63 5.90 -47.01
N GLY A 732 -12.73 5.80 -46.04
CA GLY A 732 -12.99 6.19 -44.66
C GLY A 732 -13.28 7.69 -44.51
N TRP A 733 -12.52 8.56 -45.20
CA TRP A 733 -12.75 10.00 -45.21
C TRP A 733 -14.04 10.41 -45.91
N GLU A 734 -14.39 9.74 -46.99
CA GLU A 734 -15.64 9.94 -47.72
C GLU A 734 -16.84 9.53 -46.85
N ALA A 735 -16.78 8.35 -46.20
CA ALA A 735 -17.82 7.93 -45.26
C ALA A 735 -18.01 8.93 -44.11
N MET A 736 -16.93 9.50 -43.58
CA MET A 736 -17.02 10.57 -42.59
C MET A 736 -17.69 11.82 -43.16
N ARG A 737 -17.24 12.32 -44.32
CA ARG A 737 -17.82 13.51 -44.99
C ARG A 737 -19.30 13.34 -45.34
N ASN A 738 -19.70 12.12 -45.67
CA ASN A 738 -21.09 11.75 -45.97
C ASN A 738 -21.95 11.51 -44.73
N GLY A 739 -21.41 11.71 -43.51
CA GLY A 739 -22.15 11.54 -42.25
C GLY A 739 -22.50 10.08 -41.92
N GLN A 740 -21.78 9.12 -42.49
CA GLN A 740 -22.06 7.67 -42.33
C GLN A 740 -21.36 7.07 -41.09
N VAL A 741 -20.66 7.89 -40.31
CA VAL A 741 -19.83 7.44 -39.18
C VAL A 741 -20.31 8.10 -37.89
N ALA A 742 -20.51 7.28 -36.87
CA ALA A 742 -20.76 7.72 -35.49
C ALA A 742 -19.78 7.05 -34.52
N VAL A 743 -19.53 7.71 -33.39
CA VAL A 743 -18.68 7.19 -32.31
C VAL A 743 -19.56 6.77 -31.14
N LEU A 744 -19.40 5.55 -30.66
CA LEU A 744 -20.02 5.08 -29.41
C LEU A 744 -18.93 4.86 -28.35
N SER A 745 -19.02 5.57 -27.23
CA SER A 745 -18.19 5.33 -26.05
C SER A 745 -18.97 4.60 -24.98
N LEU A 746 -18.47 3.43 -24.58
CA LEU A 746 -19.11 2.58 -23.59
C LEU A 746 -18.75 3.05 -22.17
N ALA A 747 -19.67 3.74 -21.49
CA ALA A 747 -19.44 4.36 -20.17
C ALA A 747 -20.51 3.98 -19.12
N ALA A 748 -21.26 2.91 -19.35
CA ALA A 748 -22.34 2.44 -18.48
C ALA A 748 -21.85 1.78 -17.17
N GLY A 749 -20.57 1.37 -17.10
CA GLY A 749 -20.02 0.63 -15.97
C GLY A 749 -19.60 1.50 -14.78
N ALA A 750 -19.95 1.06 -13.58
CA ALA A 750 -19.34 1.45 -12.31
C ALA A 750 -18.48 0.28 -11.76
N GLY A 751 -17.52 0.53 -10.87
CA GLY A 751 -16.78 -0.57 -10.24
C GLY A 751 -15.75 -1.27 -11.13
N SER A 752 -15.12 -0.54 -12.04
CA SER A 752 -14.17 -1.13 -12.99
C SER A 752 -12.88 -1.65 -12.33
N ARG A 753 -12.16 -2.56 -13.01
CA ARG A 753 -10.80 -2.96 -12.58
C ARG A 753 -9.84 -1.78 -12.43
N TRP A 754 -10.01 -0.73 -13.26
CA TRP A 754 -9.21 0.49 -13.18
C TRP A 754 -9.35 1.19 -11.82
N THR A 755 -10.57 1.21 -11.29
CA THR A 755 -10.91 1.82 -10.01
C THR A 755 -10.82 0.81 -8.86
N GLN A 756 -10.19 -0.34 -9.09
CA GLN A 756 -10.06 -1.46 -8.13
C GLN A 756 -11.41 -1.91 -7.55
N GLY A 757 -12.46 -1.85 -8.37
CA GLY A 757 -13.82 -2.20 -7.94
C GLY A 757 -14.57 -1.08 -7.23
N ALA A 758 -13.96 0.09 -7.00
CA ALA A 758 -14.68 1.22 -6.41
C ALA A 758 -15.81 1.69 -7.34
N GLY A 759 -17.00 1.88 -6.75
CA GLY A 759 -18.26 2.22 -7.42
C GLY A 759 -18.33 3.62 -8.02
N VAL A 760 -17.29 4.04 -8.73
CA VAL A 760 -17.19 5.32 -9.43
C VAL A 760 -17.26 5.13 -10.94
N VAL A 761 -17.55 6.20 -11.66
CA VAL A 761 -17.68 6.22 -13.11
C VAL A 761 -16.30 6.37 -13.76
N LYS A 762 -15.76 5.26 -14.29
CA LYS A 762 -14.42 5.23 -14.94
C LYS A 762 -14.26 6.33 -16.00
N ALA A 763 -15.30 6.60 -16.79
CA ALA A 763 -15.22 7.59 -17.86
C ALA A 763 -14.87 9.01 -17.37
N LEU A 764 -15.26 9.34 -16.14
CA LEU A 764 -15.03 10.63 -15.50
C LEU A 764 -13.70 10.69 -14.74
N HIS A 765 -12.98 9.57 -14.61
CA HIS A 765 -11.78 9.48 -13.81
C HIS A 765 -10.63 10.31 -14.42
N PRO A 766 -10.06 11.30 -13.70
CA PRO A 766 -8.93 12.10 -14.16
C PRO A 766 -7.62 11.30 -14.06
N PHE A 767 -7.30 10.54 -15.10
CA PHE A 767 -6.35 9.43 -15.01
C PHE A 767 -4.90 9.77 -15.38
N CYS A 768 -4.66 10.82 -16.16
CA CYS A 768 -3.30 11.26 -16.51
C CYS A 768 -3.25 12.77 -16.76
N LYS A 769 -2.04 13.35 -16.67
CA LYS A 769 -1.78 14.72 -17.13
C LYS A 769 -1.41 14.72 -18.61
N LEU A 770 -2.13 15.50 -19.41
CA LEU A 770 -1.77 15.79 -20.81
C LEU A 770 -1.66 17.31 -20.97
N ALA A 771 -0.50 17.78 -21.43
CA ALA A 771 -0.16 19.21 -21.49
C ALA A 771 -0.38 19.93 -20.15
N GLY A 772 0.13 19.33 -19.07
CA GLY A 772 0.10 19.91 -17.72
C GLY A 772 -1.25 19.86 -16.98
N ARG A 773 -2.32 19.32 -17.59
CA ARG A 773 -3.65 19.23 -16.96
C ARG A 773 -4.13 17.80 -16.87
N HIS A 774 -4.78 17.45 -15.76
CA HIS A 774 -5.45 16.16 -15.62
C HIS A 774 -6.61 16.04 -16.61
N ARG A 775 -6.68 14.91 -17.31
CA ARG A 775 -7.73 14.62 -18.31
C ARG A 775 -8.52 13.40 -17.93
N THR A 776 -9.80 13.41 -18.23
CA THR A 776 -10.67 12.23 -18.07
C THR A 776 -10.65 11.37 -19.34
N PHE A 777 -11.05 10.10 -19.22
CA PHE A 777 -11.21 9.25 -20.40
C PHE A 777 -12.23 9.85 -21.38
N LEU A 778 -13.35 10.35 -20.86
CA LEU A 778 -14.41 10.94 -21.66
C LEU A 778 -13.92 12.18 -22.42
N GLU A 779 -13.19 13.08 -21.76
CA GLU A 779 -12.60 14.27 -22.39
C GLU A 779 -11.70 13.91 -23.58
N ILE A 780 -10.85 12.89 -23.43
CA ILE A 780 -9.93 12.46 -24.50
C ILE A 780 -10.70 11.92 -25.70
N HIS A 781 -11.74 11.12 -25.48
CA HIS A 781 -12.54 10.58 -26.56
C HIS A 781 -13.32 11.68 -27.29
N LEU A 782 -13.91 12.64 -26.55
CA LEU A 782 -14.57 13.80 -27.15
C LEU A 782 -13.57 14.67 -27.94
N ALA A 783 -12.35 14.87 -27.42
CA ALA A 783 -11.31 15.62 -28.11
C ALA A 783 -10.88 14.95 -29.44
N LYS A 784 -10.82 13.61 -29.49
CA LYS A 784 -10.55 12.84 -30.72
C LYS A 784 -11.65 13.05 -31.75
N SER A 785 -12.91 12.91 -31.34
CA SER A 785 -14.08 13.12 -32.22
C SER A 785 -14.12 14.55 -32.75
N ARG A 786 -13.87 15.55 -31.90
CA ARG A 786 -13.80 16.96 -32.31
C ARG A 786 -12.66 17.21 -33.29
N ARG A 787 -11.47 16.63 -33.07
CA ARG A 787 -10.34 16.75 -34.01
C ARG A 787 -10.71 16.19 -35.38
N ARG A 788 -11.31 15.00 -35.44
CA ARG A 788 -11.71 14.37 -36.71
C ARG A 788 -12.86 15.11 -37.37
N SER A 789 -13.83 15.60 -36.60
CA SER A 789 -14.93 16.43 -37.09
C SER A 789 -14.41 17.69 -37.81
N ARG A 790 -13.44 18.40 -37.19
CA ARG A 790 -12.80 19.58 -37.82
C ARG A 790 -12.06 19.24 -39.11
N GLN A 791 -11.41 18.08 -39.17
CA GLN A 791 -10.69 17.64 -40.37
C GLN A 791 -11.63 17.21 -41.51
N ALA A 792 -12.75 16.57 -41.17
CA ALA A 792 -13.75 16.14 -42.13
C ALA A 792 -14.73 17.25 -42.55
N GLY A 793 -14.77 18.38 -41.82
CA GLY A 793 -15.70 19.48 -42.08
C GLY A 793 -17.15 19.19 -41.64
N ILE A 794 -17.38 18.10 -40.89
CA ILE A 794 -18.71 17.67 -40.42
C ILE A 794 -18.63 17.22 -38.96
N TRP A 795 -19.68 17.48 -38.19
CA TRP A 795 -19.76 17.00 -36.81
C TRP A 795 -20.05 15.51 -36.75
N LEU A 796 -19.13 14.73 -36.18
CA LEU A 796 -19.34 13.30 -35.96
C LEU A 796 -20.21 13.10 -34.71
N PRO A 797 -21.39 12.45 -34.81
CA PRO A 797 -22.19 12.12 -33.65
C PRO A 797 -21.40 11.25 -32.67
N HIS A 798 -21.33 11.67 -31.41
CA HIS A 798 -20.64 10.94 -30.36
C HIS A 798 -21.62 10.57 -29.26
N LEU A 799 -22.02 9.30 -29.26
CA LEU A 799 -22.94 8.71 -28.30
C LEU A 799 -22.14 8.15 -27.10
N VAL A 800 -22.64 8.40 -25.90
CA VAL A 800 -22.08 7.85 -24.66
C VAL A 800 -23.11 6.91 -24.07
N SER A 801 -22.81 5.62 -23.96
CA SER A 801 -23.71 4.70 -23.28
C SER A 801 -23.59 4.88 -21.77
N THR A 802 -24.72 4.94 -21.08
CA THR A 802 -24.82 5.13 -19.63
C THR A 802 -25.67 4.04 -18.98
N SER A 803 -25.65 3.94 -17.65
CA SER A 803 -26.60 3.13 -16.86
C SER A 803 -27.28 3.99 -15.80
N TYR A 804 -28.22 3.42 -15.05
CA TYR A 804 -28.83 4.07 -13.89
C TYR A 804 -27.80 4.56 -12.86
N LEU A 805 -26.61 3.93 -12.81
CA LEU A 805 -25.51 4.30 -11.92
C LEU A 805 -24.60 5.40 -12.47
N SER A 806 -24.55 5.60 -13.80
CA SER A 806 -23.60 6.52 -14.43
C SER A 806 -24.22 7.70 -15.16
N HIS A 807 -25.53 7.65 -15.49
CA HIS A 807 -26.19 8.66 -16.32
C HIS A 807 -26.11 10.06 -15.72
N ASN A 808 -26.66 10.26 -14.51
CA ASN A 808 -26.70 11.57 -13.87
C ASN A 808 -25.30 12.14 -13.66
N ALA A 809 -24.36 11.31 -13.18
CA ALA A 809 -22.97 11.71 -12.98
C ALA A 809 -22.31 12.20 -14.27
N ILE A 810 -22.51 11.50 -15.39
CA ILE A 810 -21.94 11.90 -16.69
C ILE A 810 -22.62 13.17 -17.21
N ALA A 811 -23.96 13.25 -17.13
CA ALA A 811 -24.72 14.41 -17.58
C ALA A 811 -24.33 15.70 -16.82
N GLU A 812 -24.31 15.64 -15.49
CA GLU A 812 -23.89 16.76 -14.63
C GLU A 812 -22.43 17.16 -14.89
N PHE A 813 -21.54 16.18 -15.05
CA PHE A 813 -20.14 16.45 -15.34
C PHE A 813 -19.94 17.15 -16.69
N LEU A 814 -20.59 16.65 -17.75
CA LEU A 814 -20.51 17.26 -19.08
C LEU A 814 -21.14 18.66 -19.11
N SER A 815 -22.28 18.85 -18.42
CA SER A 815 -22.90 20.17 -18.26
C SER A 815 -21.95 21.18 -17.60
N ARG A 816 -21.32 20.81 -16.48
CA ARG A 816 -20.30 21.64 -15.81
C ARG A 816 -19.09 21.94 -16.68
N ALA A 817 -18.67 20.99 -17.51
CA ALA A 817 -17.56 21.16 -18.44
C ALA A 817 -17.94 21.86 -19.75
N ASN A 818 -19.20 22.32 -19.89
CA ASN A 818 -19.77 22.82 -21.14
C ASN A 818 -19.47 21.91 -22.34
N ASN A 819 -19.65 20.60 -22.15
CA ASN A 819 -19.33 19.54 -23.12
C ASN A 819 -17.89 19.57 -23.67
N TYR A 820 -16.96 20.21 -22.96
CA TYR A 820 -15.58 20.48 -23.38
C TYR A 820 -15.43 21.39 -24.62
N GLY A 821 -16.45 22.22 -24.89
CA GLY A 821 -16.44 23.27 -25.92
C GLY A 821 -16.97 22.82 -27.26
#